data_AF-A0A0F3IF29-F1
#
_entry.id   AF-A0A0F3IF29-F1
#
_cell.length_a   1.000
_cell.length_b   1.000
_cell.length_c   1.000
_cell.angle_alpha   90.00
_cell.angle_beta   90.00
_cell.angle_gamma   90.00
#
_symmetry.space_group_name_H-M   'P 1'
#
loop_
_entity.id
_entity.type
_entity.pdbx_description
1 polymer ?
#
loop_
_entity_poly.entity_id
_entity_poly.type
_entity_poly.pdbx_seq_one_letter_code
_entity_poly.pdbx_strand_id
1 'polypeptide(L)'
;MSLTVQDAIQELTNNPTAYATIDALRALANQVSVEATGDVTVLYSGRLSDGTSTSDLIKNMLASGENIKVIDKTPVAEFLTSDEFLEAVGNIYGVELKDMQNENFSHPAKDWLFDAKNGPWADASYRFAMDAFGDVRVIAPEANITRVFGATELPALLANDNVTAIEGIPKADLLKLGSPEAIFEAIKVASFQHLAYTGLHYDKDATHATDDFLHEITDTENYLAQHPEANGRIKKVLDTLTDDQKAIYKAFAEAITGSPHGLSAGGKLLNKLGVVGGLMGFALAYSDAASAAESGDTEQAKEIMAQWAVDETGSVTGEALGTAVGGIAVALLAAAGAVVSAPVAAVIIVGGSLVGGFFGGDAATDLYELLKDKDENDRLDLIDKLADLLFGDEGGTELPDDLNGDALTFIPAFEHDDIVETAKTDIAWRYALKQLNPFVISDISYEQHNTDGALDLYDPETGEGRLTEQWLNDRARFVVLVAKASENSTPDPLLSLNYFKDITDEKELGMPVGTNQTIFGSDEADAIEGGALIDHLYGGESNDTLTGNSGNDYLEGGLSDDTYIINEADGVDTLLDIDGQVSILYKGEPLSGGLRVAENTWVSADHLTTYTLSGDTLFINENIQIQDFIRGDLLALLPKSL
;
A
#
# COMPACT_ATOMS: atom_id res chain seq x y z
N MET A 1 -24.82 -29.57 32.26
CA MET A 1 -24.58 -30.98 31.90
C MET A 1 -24.82 -31.07 30.42
N SER A 2 -23.86 -31.61 29.68
CA SER A 2 -24.07 -31.90 28.26
C SER A 2 -25.13 -32.99 28.11
N LEU A 3 -26.02 -32.86 27.13
CA LEU A 3 -26.97 -33.91 26.78
C LEU A 3 -26.22 -35.09 26.18
N THR A 4 -26.70 -36.31 26.48
CA THR A 4 -26.29 -37.48 25.70
C THR A 4 -26.93 -37.42 24.32
N VAL A 5 -26.36 -38.12 23.34
CA VAL A 5 -26.93 -38.22 21.98
C VAL A 5 -28.36 -38.75 22.04
N GLN A 6 -28.60 -39.78 22.85
CA GLN A 6 -29.93 -40.36 23.03
C GLN A 6 -30.92 -39.35 23.64
N ASP A 7 -30.49 -38.56 24.63
CA ASP A 7 -31.36 -37.53 25.20
C ASP A 7 -31.69 -36.44 24.17
N ALA A 8 -30.71 -36.02 23.37
CA ALA A 8 -30.91 -35.02 22.32
C ALA A 8 -31.84 -35.53 21.20
N ILE A 9 -31.67 -36.77 20.74
CA ILE A 9 -32.58 -37.40 19.77
C ILE A 9 -33.97 -37.54 20.37
N GLN A 10 -34.08 -38.02 21.61
CA GLN A 10 -35.37 -38.19 22.28
C GLN A 10 -36.12 -36.86 22.44
N GLU A 11 -35.39 -35.79 22.75
CA GLU A 11 -35.91 -34.43 22.86
C GLU A 11 -36.41 -33.92 21.49
N LEU A 12 -35.64 -34.15 20.42
CA LEU A 12 -36.01 -33.81 19.05
C LEU A 12 -37.27 -34.57 18.59
N THR A 13 -37.34 -35.87 18.81
CA THR A 13 -38.45 -36.73 18.37
C THR A 13 -39.73 -36.50 19.18
N ASN A 14 -39.62 -36.24 20.48
CA ASN A 14 -40.80 -36.01 21.33
C ASN A 14 -41.38 -34.62 21.17
N ASN A 15 -40.57 -33.62 20.82
CA ASN A 15 -40.97 -32.22 20.76
C ASN A 15 -40.70 -31.59 19.37
N PRO A 16 -41.19 -32.16 18.25
CA PRO A 16 -40.84 -31.71 16.90
C PRO A 16 -41.24 -30.26 16.62
N THR A 17 -42.28 -29.75 17.29
CA THR A 17 -42.72 -28.34 17.15
C THR A 17 -41.78 -27.36 17.86
N ALA A 18 -41.08 -27.78 18.92
CA ALA A 18 -40.11 -26.94 19.61
C ALA A 18 -38.83 -26.74 18.79
N TYR A 19 -38.55 -27.68 17.87
CA TYR A 19 -37.36 -27.70 17.03
C TYR A 19 -37.66 -27.42 15.54
N ALA A 20 -38.74 -26.68 15.27
CA ALA A 20 -39.17 -26.32 13.92
C ALA A 20 -38.41 -25.11 13.32
N THR A 21 -37.31 -24.67 13.94
CA THR A 21 -36.49 -23.54 13.46
C THR A 21 -35.02 -23.90 13.53
N ILE A 22 -34.22 -23.30 12.63
CA ILE A 22 -32.77 -23.52 12.58
C ILE A 22 -32.07 -23.13 13.88
N ASP A 23 -32.50 -22.06 14.54
CA ASP A 23 -31.91 -21.61 15.80
C ASP A 23 -32.18 -22.59 16.94
N ALA A 24 -33.38 -23.16 17.01
CA ALA A 24 -33.72 -24.16 18.02
C ALA A 24 -32.92 -25.46 17.81
N LEU A 25 -32.74 -25.91 16.56
CA LEU A 25 -31.90 -27.08 16.25
C LEU A 25 -30.43 -26.84 16.58
N ARG A 26 -29.90 -25.67 16.21
CA ARG A 26 -28.53 -25.26 16.55
C ARG A 26 -28.32 -25.19 18.06
N ALA A 27 -29.27 -24.63 18.80
CA ALA A 27 -29.22 -24.55 20.26
C ALA A 27 -29.30 -25.93 20.93
N LEU A 28 -30.03 -26.89 20.37
CA LEU A 28 -30.05 -28.28 20.85
C LEU A 28 -28.70 -28.96 20.61
N ALA A 29 -28.15 -28.84 19.39
CA ALA A 29 -26.83 -29.38 19.05
C ALA A 29 -25.73 -28.82 19.98
N ASN A 30 -25.82 -27.54 20.34
CA ASN A 30 -24.88 -26.89 21.26
C ASN A 30 -24.90 -27.44 22.70
N GLN A 31 -25.93 -28.18 23.08
CA GLN A 31 -26.00 -28.85 24.38
C GLN A 31 -25.35 -30.24 24.35
N VAL A 32 -25.07 -30.80 23.18
CA VAL A 32 -24.39 -32.08 23.02
C VAL A 32 -22.88 -31.88 23.12
N SER A 33 -22.19 -32.80 23.79
CA SER A 33 -20.75 -32.68 24.07
C SER A 33 -19.87 -32.73 22.80
N VAL A 34 -18.77 -31.97 22.80
CA VAL A 34 -17.67 -32.08 21.81
C VAL A 34 -16.46 -32.84 22.38
N GLU A 35 -16.60 -33.46 23.56
CA GLU A 35 -15.50 -34.21 24.16
C GLU A 35 -15.14 -35.41 23.27
N ALA A 36 -13.87 -35.48 22.91
CA ALA A 36 -13.25 -36.62 22.26
C ALA A 36 -11.86 -36.86 22.86
N THR A 37 -11.45 -38.12 22.91
CA THR A 37 -10.14 -38.56 23.39
C THR A 37 -9.22 -38.88 22.21
N GLY A 38 -7.91 -38.73 22.43
CA GLY A 38 -6.86 -39.09 21.50
C GLY A 38 -5.53 -38.53 21.97
N ASP A 39 -4.43 -38.99 21.37
CA ASP A 39 -3.07 -38.53 21.70
C ASP A 39 -2.69 -37.26 20.92
N VAL A 40 -3.26 -37.10 19.72
CA VAL A 40 -3.02 -35.96 18.82
C VAL A 40 -4.36 -35.42 18.32
N THR A 41 -4.52 -34.09 18.32
CA THR A 41 -5.69 -33.44 17.71
C THR A 41 -5.51 -33.36 16.19
N VAL A 42 -6.50 -33.85 15.44
CA VAL A 42 -6.52 -33.82 13.97
C VAL A 42 -7.75 -33.05 13.50
N LEU A 43 -7.52 -32.05 12.66
CA LEU A 43 -8.53 -31.32 11.89
C LEU A 43 -8.41 -31.68 10.41
N TYR A 44 -9.50 -31.54 9.67
CA TYR A 44 -9.51 -31.84 8.25
C TYR A 44 -10.53 -30.98 7.51
N SER A 45 -10.24 -30.66 6.25
CA SER A 45 -11.12 -29.82 5.45
C SER A 45 -10.93 -30.07 3.96
N GLY A 46 -12.05 -30.10 3.24
CA GLY A 46 -12.05 -30.21 1.78
C GLY A 46 -11.71 -31.61 1.28
N ARG A 47 -11.09 -31.65 0.09
CA ARG A 47 -10.72 -32.87 -0.61
C ARG A 47 -9.23 -32.87 -0.89
N LEU A 48 -8.71 -34.06 -1.14
CA LEU A 48 -7.37 -34.26 -1.68
C LEU A 48 -7.41 -34.07 -3.21
N SER A 49 -6.25 -33.82 -3.81
CA SER A 49 -6.11 -33.52 -5.24
C SER A 49 -6.52 -34.66 -6.19
N ASP A 50 -6.56 -35.90 -5.69
CA ASP A 50 -7.09 -37.05 -6.41
C ASP A 50 -8.62 -37.19 -6.30
N GLY A 51 -9.27 -36.22 -5.65
CA GLY A 51 -10.69 -36.19 -5.38
C GLY A 51 -11.10 -37.01 -4.16
N THR A 52 -10.17 -37.61 -3.40
CA THR A 52 -10.51 -38.34 -2.17
C THR A 52 -11.02 -37.37 -1.10
N SER A 53 -12.12 -37.73 -0.42
CA SER A 53 -12.64 -36.92 0.69
C SER A 53 -11.72 -37.06 1.90
N THR A 54 -11.35 -35.95 2.53
CA THR A 54 -10.56 -35.97 3.77
C THR A 54 -11.32 -36.64 4.92
N SER A 55 -12.65 -36.59 4.90
CA SER A 55 -13.50 -37.33 5.86
C SER A 55 -13.37 -38.85 5.70
N ASP A 56 -13.22 -39.38 4.48
CA ASP A 56 -13.06 -40.82 4.26
C ASP A 56 -11.69 -41.30 4.74
N LEU A 57 -10.68 -40.44 4.62
CA LEU A 57 -9.35 -40.69 5.18
C LEU A 57 -9.41 -40.82 6.70
N ILE A 58 -10.09 -39.90 7.39
CA ILE A 58 -10.32 -39.98 8.84
C ILE A 58 -11.04 -41.28 9.23
N LYS A 59 -12.09 -41.67 8.50
CA LYS A 59 -12.79 -42.94 8.75
C LYS A 59 -11.83 -44.14 8.67
N ASN A 60 -10.91 -44.14 7.71
CA ASN A 60 -9.91 -45.21 7.56
C ASN A 60 -8.88 -45.20 8.68
N MET A 61 -8.41 -44.02 9.13
CA MET A 61 -7.52 -43.89 10.30
C MET A 61 -8.18 -44.48 11.55
N LEU A 62 -9.44 -44.12 11.80
CA LEU A 62 -10.20 -44.64 12.93
C LEU A 62 -10.43 -46.17 12.82
N ALA A 63 -10.75 -46.67 11.63
CA ALA A 63 -10.93 -48.10 11.38
C ALA A 63 -9.63 -48.91 11.58
N SER A 64 -8.47 -48.27 11.37
CA SER A 64 -7.15 -48.87 11.56
C SER A 64 -6.70 -48.90 13.03
N GLY A 65 -7.44 -48.26 13.94
CA GLY A 65 -7.16 -48.25 15.36
C GLY A 65 -6.32 -47.07 15.85
N GLU A 66 -6.16 -46.03 15.03
CA GLU A 66 -5.37 -44.84 15.38
C GLU A 66 -5.99 -44.07 16.54
N ASN A 67 -5.16 -43.67 17.52
CA ASN A 67 -5.62 -42.96 18.71
C ASN A 67 -5.63 -41.43 18.49
N ILE A 68 -6.45 -40.97 17.56
CA ILE A 68 -6.58 -39.54 17.23
C ILE A 68 -7.78 -38.90 17.92
N LYS A 69 -7.65 -37.62 18.28
CA LYS A 69 -8.76 -36.75 18.68
C LYS A 69 -9.26 -36.02 17.43
N VAL A 70 -10.46 -36.36 16.99
CA VAL A 70 -11.09 -35.81 15.78
C VAL A 70 -12.58 -35.59 16.04
N ILE A 71 -13.17 -34.60 15.35
CA ILE A 71 -14.56 -34.19 15.58
C ILE A 71 -15.57 -35.34 15.38
N ASP A 72 -15.29 -36.28 14.48
CA ASP A 72 -16.13 -37.46 14.20
C ASP A 72 -16.33 -38.39 15.42
N LYS A 73 -15.42 -38.36 16.40
CA LYS A 73 -15.54 -39.15 17.65
C LYS A 73 -16.42 -38.47 18.69
N THR A 74 -16.88 -37.25 18.43
CA THR A 74 -17.64 -36.48 19.40
C THR A 74 -19.11 -36.90 19.42
N PRO A 75 -19.77 -36.86 20.59
CA PRO A 75 -21.22 -37.05 20.68
C PRO A 75 -22.01 -36.08 19.77
N VAL A 76 -21.54 -34.84 19.61
CA VAL A 76 -22.22 -33.89 18.73
C VAL A 76 -22.15 -34.29 17.25
N ALA A 77 -21.06 -34.90 16.78
CA ALA A 77 -20.99 -35.41 15.42
C ALA A 77 -21.97 -36.58 15.19
N GLU A 78 -22.10 -37.50 16.15
CA GLU A 78 -23.11 -38.56 16.12
C GLU A 78 -24.52 -37.98 16.05
N PHE A 79 -24.80 -36.92 16.81
CA PHE A 79 -26.09 -36.23 16.77
C PHE A 79 -26.34 -35.50 15.43
N LEU A 80 -25.38 -34.73 14.93
CA LEU A 80 -25.53 -33.93 13.71
C LEU A 80 -25.63 -34.77 12.43
N THR A 81 -25.18 -36.03 12.48
CA THR A 81 -25.30 -36.98 11.38
C THR A 81 -26.45 -37.98 11.52
N SER A 82 -27.23 -37.90 12.61
CA SER A 82 -28.36 -38.81 12.84
C SER A 82 -29.50 -38.55 11.84
N ASP A 83 -30.22 -39.62 11.49
CA ASP A 83 -31.37 -39.55 10.59
C ASP A 83 -32.42 -38.56 11.13
N GLU A 84 -32.64 -38.53 12.44
CA GLU A 84 -33.61 -37.65 13.09
C GLU A 84 -33.21 -36.18 12.99
N PHE A 85 -31.93 -35.86 13.19
CA PHE A 85 -31.45 -34.48 13.03
C PHE A 85 -31.53 -34.04 11.57
N LEU A 86 -31.05 -34.86 10.63
CA LEU A 86 -31.11 -34.53 9.20
C LEU A 86 -32.55 -34.43 8.68
N GLU A 87 -33.46 -35.26 9.18
CA GLU A 87 -34.89 -35.18 8.88
C GLU A 87 -35.51 -33.89 9.45
N ALA A 88 -35.16 -33.48 10.67
CA ALA A 88 -35.62 -32.23 11.25
C ALA A 88 -35.17 -31.01 10.44
N VAL A 89 -33.90 -31.00 9.99
CA VAL A 89 -33.39 -29.97 9.08
C VAL A 89 -34.13 -30.02 7.74
N GLY A 90 -34.28 -31.21 7.16
CA GLY A 90 -35.03 -31.42 5.93
C GLY A 90 -36.45 -30.86 6.00
N ASN A 91 -37.16 -31.10 7.10
CA ASN A 91 -38.52 -30.61 7.33
C ASN A 91 -38.62 -29.07 7.35
N ILE A 92 -37.62 -28.37 7.89
CA ILE A 92 -37.59 -26.90 7.90
C ILE A 92 -37.45 -26.36 6.47
N TYR A 93 -36.64 -27.03 5.65
CA TYR A 93 -36.29 -26.59 4.30
C TYR A 93 -37.14 -27.23 3.20
N GLY A 94 -38.05 -28.15 3.53
CA GLY A 94 -38.88 -28.87 2.56
C GLY A 94 -38.11 -29.92 1.74
N VAL A 95 -37.10 -30.55 2.32
CA VAL A 95 -36.23 -31.56 1.69
C VAL A 95 -36.44 -32.92 2.33
N GLU A 96 -36.51 -33.98 1.53
CA GLU A 96 -36.62 -35.36 2.04
C GLU A 96 -35.29 -35.85 2.66
N LEU A 97 -35.38 -36.71 3.67
CA LEU A 97 -34.20 -37.28 4.35
C LEU A 97 -33.21 -37.92 3.36
N LYS A 98 -33.69 -38.63 2.33
CA LYS A 98 -32.83 -39.27 1.33
C LYS A 98 -31.92 -38.27 0.61
N ASP A 99 -32.41 -37.05 0.37
CA ASP A 99 -31.67 -36.00 -0.32
C ASP A 99 -30.72 -35.31 0.68
N MET A 100 -31.12 -35.19 1.96
CA MET A 100 -30.24 -34.78 3.04
C MET A 100 -29.11 -35.79 3.32
N GLN A 101 -29.33 -37.08 3.10
CA GLN A 101 -28.31 -38.13 3.22
C GLN A 101 -27.37 -38.19 2.01
N ASN A 102 -27.77 -37.63 0.86
CA ASN A 102 -26.93 -37.59 -0.32
C ASN A 102 -25.83 -36.53 -0.16
N GLU A 103 -24.57 -36.97 -0.16
CA GLU A 103 -23.40 -36.09 -0.04
C GLU A 103 -23.26 -35.08 -1.18
N ASN A 104 -23.73 -35.43 -2.39
CA ASN A 104 -23.63 -34.56 -3.58
C ASN A 104 -24.83 -33.63 -3.75
N PHE A 105 -25.73 -33.58 -2.77
CA PHE A 105 -26.92 -32.73 -2.84
C PHE A 105 -26.58 -31.28 -2.47
N SER A 106 -26.82 -30.35 -3.41
CA SER A 106 -26.67 -28.91 -3.19
C SER A 106 -28.03 -28.28 -2.89
N HIS A 107 -28.16 -27.68 -1.71
CA HIS A 107 -29.39 -27.03 -1.24
C HIS A 107 -29.07 -26.09 -0.06
N PRO A 108 -29.84 -24.99 0.15
CA PRO A 108 -29.65 -24.10 1.30
C PRO A 108 -29.64 -24.78 2.68
N ALA A 109 -30.30 -25.93 2.81
CA ALA A 109 -30.28 -26.76 4.02
C ALA A 109 -28.87 -27.30 4.33
N LYS A 110 -28.17 -27.77 3.29
CA LYS A 110 -26.78 -28.23 3.37
C LYS A 110 -25.83 -27.05 3.55
N ASP A 111 -26.08 -25.94 2.86
CA ASP A 111 -25.27 -24.72 3.02
C ASP A 111 -25.35 -24.21 4.46
N TRP A 112 -26.54 -24.22 5.08
CA TRP A 112 -26.71 -23.86 6.48
C TRP A 112 -26.01 -24.83 7.44
N LEU A 113 -26.10 -26.15 7.22
CA LEU A 113 -25.42 -27.14 8.06
C LEU A 113 -23.92 -26.83 8.19
N PHE A 114 -23.28 -26.46 7.08
CA PHE A 114 -21.84 -26.20 6.97
C PHE A 114 -21.48 -24.71 6.89
N ASP A 115 -22.41 -23.81 7.22
CA ASP A 115 -22.15 -22.37 7.23
C ASP A 115 -21.13 -22.04 8.33
N ALA A 116 -20.04 -21.36 7.95
CA ALA A 116 -18.89 -21.14 8.82
C ALA A 116 -19.16 -20.20 10.01
N LYS A 117 -20.32 -19.56 10.09
CA LYS A 117 -20.66 -18.62 11.17
C LYS A 117 -21.94 -18.99 11.90
N ASN A 118 -22.90 -19.53 11.17
CA ASN A 118 -24.26 -19.73 11.63
C ASN A 118 -24.71 -21.20 11.60
N GLY A 119 -23.85 -22.10 11.12
CA GLY A 119 -24.14 -23.52 11.03
C GLY A 119 -23.86 -24.26 12.34
N PRO A 120 -24.59 -25.34 12.62
CA PRO A 120 -24.34 -26.18 13.80
C PRO A 120 -22.96 -26.87 13.76
N TRP A 121 -22.44 -27.18 12.57
CA TRP A 121 -21.08 -27.72 12.44
C TRP A 121 -20.01 -26.68 12.79
N ALA A 122 -20.20 -25.40 12.46
CA ALA A 122 -19.26 -24.35 12.85
C ALA A 122 -19.19 -24.20 14.38
N ASP A 123 -20.32 -24.23 15.09
CA ASP A 123 -20.32 -24.15 16.55
C ASP A 123 -19.64 -25.36 17.20
N ALA A 124 -19.93 -26.57 16.70
CA ALA A 124 -19.28 -27.78 17.16
C ALA A 124 -17.76 -27.72 16.93
N SER A 125 -17.35 -27.25 15.74
CA SER A 125 -15.95 -27.12 15.33
C SER A 125 -15.19 -26.07 16.14
N TYR A 126 -15.80 -24.90 16.40
CA TYR A 126 -15.24 -23.88 17.30
C TYR A 126 -14.93 -24.47 18.69
N ARG A 127 -15.93 -25.12 19.29
CA ARG A 127 -15.79 -25.71 20.62
C ARG A 127 -14.77 -26.85 20.64
N PHE A 128 -14.71 -27.64 19.58
CA PHE A 128 -13.72 -28.71 19.43
C PHE A 128 -12.29 -28.15 19.30
N ALA A 129 -12.08 -27.10 18.50
CA ALA A 129 -10.79 -26.43 18.34
C ALA A 129 -10.33 -25.73 19.65
N MET A 130 -11.25 -25.17 20.43
CA MET A 130 -10.96 -24.63 21.76
C MET A 130 -10.61 -25.70 22.81
N ASP A 131 -10.94 -26.97 22.54
CA ASP A 131 -10.56 -28.13 23.37
C ASP A 131 -9.37 -28.92 22.79
N ALA A 132 -8.76 -28.38 21.73
CA ALA A 132 -7.52 -28.90 21.15
C ALA A 132 -6.33 -28.65 22.11
N PHE A 133 -5.26 -29.41 21.91
CA PHE A 133 -4.05 -29.32 22.71
C PHE A 133 -2.83 -29.77 21.91
N GLY A 134 -1.65 -29.36 22.37
CA GLY A 134 -0.37 -29.75 21.81
C GLY A 134 -0.17 -29.25 20.38
N ASP A 135 0.55 -30.04 19.60
CA ASP A 135 0.73 -29.81 18.18
C ASP A 135 -0.47 -30.40 17.41
N VAL A 136 -1.16 -29.55 16.66
CA VAL A 136 -2.39 -29.91 15.95
C VAL A 136 -2.04 -30.31 14.51
N ARG A 137 -2.54 -31.48 14.09
CA ARG A 137 -2.47 -31.95 12.70
C ARG A 137 -3.70 -31.48 11.93
N VAL A 138 -3.51 -31.18 10.66
CA VAL A 138 -4.46 -30.61 9.72
C VAL A 138 -4.34 -31.36 8.40
N ILE A 139 -5.46 -31.85 7.87
CA ILE A 139 -5.56 -32.45 6.54
C ILE A 139 -6.40 -31.52 5.68
N ALA A 140 -5.78 -30.50 5.09
CA ALA A 140 -6.52 -29.40 4.45
C ALA A 140 -5.88 -28.85 3.15
N PRO A 141 -5.31 -29.67 2.25
CA PRO A 141 -4.51 -29.16 1.13
C PRO A 141 -5.28 -28.24 0.16
N GLU A 142 -6.59 -28.46 -0.01
CA GLU A 142 -7.47 -27.64 -0.87
C GLU A 142 -8.50 -26.84 -0.06
N ALA A 143 -8.22 -26.58 1.22
CA ALA A 143 -9.16 -25.84 2.06
C ALA A 143 -9.31 -24.38 1.62
N ASN A 144 -10.50 -23.85 1.86
CA ASN A 144 -10.87 -22.47 1.59
C ASN A 144 -11.05 -21.72 2.92
N ILE A 145 -10.43 -20.54 3.02
CA ILE A 145 -10.39 -19.74 4.25
C ILE A 145 -11.79 -19.33 4.75
N THR A 146 -12.76 -19.20 3.85
CA THR A 146 -14.14 -18.81 4.17
C THR A 146 -14.99 -19.94 4.75
N ARG A 147 -14.48 -21.18 4.75
CA ARG A 147 -15.16 -22.37 5.27
C ARG A 147 -14.78 -22.61 6.73
N VAL A 148 -15.50 -23.53 7.39
CA VAL A 148 -15.41 -23.80 8.84
C VAL A 148 -13.97 -23.86 9.35
N PHE A 149 -13.06 -24.56 8.66
CA PHE A 149 -11.66 -24.63 9.10
C PHE A 149 -10.98 -23.26 9.15
N GLY A 150 -11.02 -22.47 8.07
CA GLY A 150 -10.34 -21.18 8.03
C GLY A 150 -11.03 -20.08 8.83
N ALA A 151 -12.36 -20.04 8.78
CA ALA A 151 -13.13 -18.95 9.38
C ALA A 151 -13.49 -19.19 10.86
N THR A 152 -13.45 -20.44 11.33
CA THR A 152 -13.91 -20.82 12.67
C THR A 152 -12.83 -21.52 13.48
N GLU A 153 -12.27 -22.62 12.96
CA GLU A 153 -11.35 -23.47 13.71
C GLU A 153 -9.98 -22.79 13.86
N LEU A 154 -9.42 -22.24 12.79
CA LEU A 154 -8.10 -21.62 12.82
C LEU A 154 -8.02 -20.46 13.83
N PRO A 155 -8.93 -19.47 13.85
CA PRO A 155 -8.92 -18.44 14.89
C PRO A 155 -9.04 -19.01 16.31
N ALA A 156 -9.84 -20.08 16.51
CA ALA A 156 -9.99 -20.74 17.79
C ALA A 156 -8.72 -21.45 18.25
N LEU A 157 -8.00 -22.14 17.34
CA LEU A 157 -6.70 -22.75 17.63
C LEU A 157 -5.67 -21.72 18.05
N LEU A 158 -5.61 -20.58 17.34
CA LEU A 158 -4.67 -19.51 17.64
C LEU A 158 -4.94 -18.88 19.02
N ALA A 159 -6.23 -18.75 19.38
CA ALA A 159 -6.66 -18.26 20.69
C ALA A 159 -6.54 -19.29 21.83
N ASN A 160 -6.34 -20.58 21.54
CA ASN A 160 -6.28 -21.64 22.53
C ASN A 160 -4.86 -21.79 23.11
N ASP A 161 -4.69 -21.50 24.40
CA ASP A 161 -3.40 -21.56 25.10
C ASP A 161 -2.80 -22.97 25.19
N ASN A 162 -3.62 -24.02 25.06
CA ASN A 162 -3.14 -25.40 25.10
C ASN A 162 -2.54 -25.86 23.76
N VAL A 163 -2.74 -25.10 22.68
CA VAL A 163 -2.16 -25.38 21.36
C VAL A 163 -0.74 -24.78 21.29
N THR A 164 0.25 -25.64 21.08
CA THR A 164 1.67 -25.27 21.03
C THR A 164 2.17 -25.05 19.60
N ALA A 165 1.64 -25.81 18.64
CA ALA A 165 2.00 -25.75 17.23
C ALA A 165 0.83 -26.20 16.34
N ILE A 166 0.89 -25.86 15.06
CA ILE A 166 -0.03 -26.36 14.03
C ILE A 166 0.83 -26.85 12.86
N GLU A 167 0.67 -28.11 12.48
CA GLU A 167 1.53 -28.78 11.49
C GLU A 167 3.03 -28.69 11.81
N GLY A 168 3.39 -28.77 13.10
CA GLY A 168 4.78 -28.63 13.56
C GLY A 168 5.31 -27.18 13.55
N ILE A 169 4.54 -26.21 13.04
CA ILE A 169 4.92 -24.80 13.08
C ILE A 169 4.54 -24.24 14.46
N PRO A 170 5.50 -23.72 15.27
CA PRO A 170 5.18 -23.14 16.56
C PRO A 170 4.14 -22.03 16.43
N LYS A 171 3.14 -22.02 17.33
CA LYS A 171 2.07 -21.01 17.29
C LYS A 171 2.62 -19.58 17.33
N ALA A 172 3.70 -19.36 18.08
CA ALA A 172 4.38 -18.07 18.15
C ALA A 172 4.97 -17.63 16.80
N ASP A 173 5.43 -18.56 15.96
CA ASP A 173 5.98 -18.25 14.64
C ASP A 173 4.86 -18.00 13.63
N LEU A 174 3.74 -18.72 13.72
CA LEU A 174 2.55 -18.42 12.94
C LEU A 174 2.03 -17.00 13.21
N LEU A 175 1.99 -16.59 14.48
CA LEU A 175 1.52 -15.25 14.85
C LEU A 175 2.41 -14.11 14.31
N LYS A 176 3.68 -14.37 13.99
CA LYS A 176 4.57 -13.38 13.36
C LYS A 176 4.17 -13.03 11.93
N LEU A 177 3.39 -13.90 11.25
CA LEU A 177 2.94 -13.67 9.87
C LEU A 177 1.92 -12.52 9.74
N GLY A 178 1.35 -12.03 10.84
CA GLY A 178 0.57 -10.79 10.89
C GLY A 178 -0.83 -10.83 10.27
N SER A 179 -1.14 -11.77 9.36
CA SER A 179 -2.48 -11.91 8.76
C SER A 179 -3.06 -13.34 8.86
N PRO A 180 -4.38 -13.49 9.08
CA PRO A 180 -5.06 -14.79 9.05
C PRO A 180 -4.86 -15.56 7.74
N GLU A 181 -4.81 -14.85 6.62
CA GLU A 181 -4.61 -15.42 5.28
C GLU A 181 -3.22 -16.06 5.13
N ALA A 182 -2.17 -15.38 5.60
CA ALA A 182 -0.81 -15.90 5.54
C ALA A 182 -0.65 -17.13 6.45
N ILE A 183 -1.21 -17.09 7.66
CA ILE A 183 -1.23 -18.23 8.58
C ILE A 183 -1.97 -19.42 7.97
N PHE A 184 -3.15 -19.18 7.38
CA PHE A 184 -3.97 -20.20 6.75
C PHE A 184 -3.23 -20.90 5.61
N GLU A 185 -2.60 -20.14 4.72
CA GLU A 185 -1.82 -20.72 3.61
C GLU A 185 -0.57 -21.44 4.10
N ALA A 186 0.12 -20.92 5.13
CA ALA A 186 1.28 -21.61 5.71
C ALA A 186 0.92 -23.00 6.26
N ILE A 187 -0.21 -23.10 6.97
CA ILE A 187 -0.73 -24.37 7.49
C ILE A 187 -1.14 -25.30 6.35
N LYS A 188 -1.78 -24.79 5.29
CA LYS A 188 -2.17 -25.61 4.13
C LYS A 188 -0.97 -26.25 3.44
N VAL A 189 0.10 -25.49 3.26
CA VAL A 189 1.30 -26.02 2.60
C VAL A 189 2.01 -27.03 3.51
N ALA A 190 2.13 -26.74 4.81
CA ALA A 190 2.70 -27.69 5.77
C ALA A 190 1.89 -29.00 5.82
N SER A 191 0.55 -28.90 5.84
CA SER A 191 -0.37 -30.03 5.73
C SER A 191 -0.13 -30.86 4.46
N PHE A 192 -0.09 -30.21 3.30
CA PHE A 192 0.18 -30.89 2.02
C PHE A 192 1.55 -31.59 2.05
N GLN A 193 2.55 -30.97 2.66
CA GLN A 193 3.89 -31.52 2.77
C GLN A 193 3.94 -32.75 3.66
N HIS A 194 3.28 -32.68 4.81
CA HIS A 194 3.18 -33.79 5.72
C HIS A 194 2.49 -35.00 5.08
N LEU A 195 1.40 -34.77 4.34
CA LEU A 195 0.71 -35.80 3.56
C LEU A 195 1.61 -36.42 2.48
N ALA A 196 2.46 -35.62 1.84
CA ALA A 196 3.40 -36.09 0.83
C ALA A 196 4.50 -36.99 1.41
N TYR A 197 5.05 -36.64 2.59
CA TYR A 197 6.08 -37.42 3.27
C TYR A 197 5.56 -38.79 3.72
N THR A 198 4.39 -38.78 4.32
CA THR A 198 3.81 -39.95 4.97
C THR A 198 3.10 -40.84 3.95
N GLY A 199 2.67 -40.27 2.82
CA GLY A 199 1.92 -40.97 1.79
C GLY A 199 0.47 -41.21 2.17
N LEU A 200 -0.04 -40.47 3.15
CA LEU A 200 -1.35 -40.67 3.75
C LEU A 200 -2.52 -40.58 2.74
N HIS A 201 -2.33 -39.97 1.56
CA HIS A 201 -3.30 -40.00 0.46
C HIS A 201 -3.01 -41.00 -0.66
N TYR A 202 -1.81 -41.59 -0.73
CA TYR A 202 -1.45 -42.55 -1.79
C TYR A 202 -1.74 -44.00 -1.44
N ASP A 203 -1.76 -44.33 -0.15
CA ASP A 203 -1.93 -45.70 0.33
C ASP A 203 -2.97 -45.72 1.45
N LYS A 204 -4.24 -45.83 1.02
CA LYS A 204 -5.44 -45.83 1.88
C LYS A 204 -5.44 -46.96 2.93
N ASP A 205 -4.60 -47.97 2.70
CA ASP A 205 -4.50 -49.19 3.47
C ASP A 205 -3.20 -49.27 4.30
N ALA A 206 -2.32 -48.24 4.23
CA ALA A 206 -1.03 -48.25 4.92
C ALA A 206 -1.11 -47.67 6.34
N THR A 207 -1.15 -48.56 7.32
CA THR A 207 -1.06 -48.24 8.76
C THR A 207 0.25 -47.57 9.19
N HIS A 208 1.27 -47.52 8.34
CA HIS A 208 2.53 -46.82 8.66
C HIS A 208 2.48 -45.34 8.25
N ALA A 209 1.72 -45.01 7.20
CA ALA A 209 1.55 -43.63 6.75
C ALA A 209 0.78 -42.78 7.77
N THR A 210 -0.07 -43.41 8.58
CA THR A 210 -0.85 -42.76 9.62
C THR A 210 0.00 -42.46 10.86
N ASP A 211 0.75 -43.44 11.35
CA ASP A 211 1.64 -43.27 12.51
C ASP A 211 2.69 -42.18 12.24
N ASP A 212 3.33 -42.20 11.07
CA ASP A 212 4.31 -41.18 10.68
C ASP A 212 3.69 -39.77 10.58
N PHE A 213 2.43 -39.64 10.12
CA PHE A 213 1.73 -38.36 10.03
C PHE A 213 1.35 -37.79 11.39
N LEU A 214 1.02 -38.65 12.35
CA LEU A 214 0.64 -38.20 13.68
C LEU A 214 1.84 -37.72 14.50
N HIS A 215 3.04 -38.15 14.13
CA HIS A 215 4.29 -37.68 14.73
C HIS A 215 4.85 -36.48 13.95
N GLU A 216 5.55 -35.58 14.64
CA GLU A 216 6.20 -34.43 14.01
C GLU A 216 7.45 -34.88 13.24
N ILE A 217 7.51 -34.59 11.93
CA ILE A 217 8.73 -34.76 11.14
C ILE A 217 9.65 -33.56 11.42
N THR A 218 10.35 -33.59 12.55
CA THR A 218 11.23 -32.49 13.00
C THR A 218 12.54 -32.38 12.19
N ASP A 219 12.97 -33.46 11.55
CA ASP A 219 14.22 -33.53 10.76
C ASP A 219 13.93 -34.25 9.45
N THR A 220 13.61 -33.45 8.44
CA THR A 220 13.22 -33.93 7.11
C THR A 220 14.36 -34.66 6.41
N GLU A 221 15.61 -34.21 6.55
CA GLU A 221 16.75 -34.89 5.92
C GLU A 221 16.94 -36.29 6.50
N ASN A 222 16.90 -36.40 7.83
CA ASN A 222 17.03 -37.68 8.52
C ASN A 222 15.83 -38.60 8.25
N TYR A 223 14.62 -38.06 8.24
CA TYR A 223 13.41 -38.81 7.88
C TYR A 223 13.50 -39.36 6.45
N LEU A 224 13.88 -38.53 5.46
CA LEU A 224 14.02 -38.96 4.07
C LEU A 224 15.16 -39.96 3.87
N ALA A 225 16.20 -39.91 4.70
CA ALA A 225 17.27 -40.89 4.70
C ALA A 225 16.80 -42.26 5.24
N GLN A 226 15.89 -42.27 6.21
CA GLN A 226 15.31 -43.48 6.81
C GLN A 226 14.15 -44.05 5.98
N HIS A 227 13.43 -43.19 5.26
CA HIS A 227 12.23 -43.51 4.47
C HIS A 227 12.41 -43.14 2.99
N PRO A 228 13.30 -43.82 2.24
CA PRO A 228 13.58 -43.49 0.84
C PRO A 228 12.35 -43.64 -0.09
N GLU A 229 11.33 -44.40 0.31
CA GLU A 229 10.03 -44.48 -0.34
C GLU A 229 9.25 -43.15 -0.30
N ALA A 230 9.46 -42.33 0.74
CA ALA A 230 8.87 -41.00 0.86
C ALA A 230 9.33 -40.09 -0.29
N ASN A 231 10.61 -40.19 -0.72
CA ASN A 231 11.09 -39.47 -1.91
C ASN A 231 10.29 -39.82 -3.17
N GLY A 232 9.90 -41.08 -3.33
CA GLY A 232 9.05 -41.52 -4.44
C GLY A 232 7.64 -40.93 -4.37
N ARG A 233 7.08 -40.82 -3.16
CA ARG A 233 5.74 -40.24 -2.91
C ARG A 233 5.76 -38.74 -3.14
N ILE A 234 6.68 -38.00 -2.53
CA ILE A 234 6.88 -36.55 -2.75
C ILE A 234 7.08 -36.26 -4.23
N LYS A 235 7.91 -37.06 -4.92
CA LYS A 235 8.10 -36.92 -6.36
C LYS A 235 6.80 -37.09 -7.14
N LYS A 236 5.97 -38.08 -6.77
CA LYS A 236 4.66 -38.29 -7.39
C LYS A 236 3.68 -37.15 -7.10
N VAL A 237 3.73 -36.54 -5.92
CA VAL A 237 2.96 -35.33 -5.58
C VAL A 237 3.43 -34.16 -6.43
N LEU A 238 4.74 -33.91 -6.42
CA LEU A 238 5.37 -32.90 -7.25
C LEU A 238 4.95 -33.10 -8.70
N ASP A 239 5.00 -34.31 -9.24
CA ASP A 239 4.62 -34.60 -10.62
C ASP A 239 3.15 -34.27 -10.96
N THR A 240 2.25 -34.17 -9.96
CA THR A 240 0.84 -33.73 -10.18
C THR A 240 0.65 -32.22 -10.19
N LEU A 241 1.61 -31.48 -9.66
CA LEU A 241 1.61 -30.02 -9.64
C LEU A 241 2.11 -29.48 -10.99
N THR A 242 1.73 -28.25 -11.36
CA THR A 242 2.39 -27.55 -12.47
C THR A 242 3.85 -27.28 -12.12
N ASP A 243 4.72 -27.04 -13.10
CA ASP A 243 6.15 -26.80 -12.81
C ASP A 243 6.36 -25.57 -11.90
N ASP A 244 5.48 -24.56 -12.01
CA ASP A 244 5.46 -23.41 -11.11
C ASP A 244 5.04 -23.84 -9.69
N GLN A 245 3.94 -24.57 -9.54
CA GLN A 245 3.48 -25.11 -8.25
C GLN A 245 4.51 -26.06 -7.58
N LYS A 246 5.29 -26.81 -8.38
CA LYS A 246 6.39 -27.65 -7.87
C LYS A 246 7.51 -26.79 -7.28
N ALA A 247 7.84 -25.67 -7.93
CA ALA A 247 8.79 -24.70 -7.40
C ALA A 247 8.26 -24.08 -6.11
N ILE A 248 6.95 -23.75 -6.04
CA ILE A 248 6.25 -23.18 -4.86
C ILE A 248 6.42 -24.07 -3.66
N TYR A 249 6.05 -25.31 -3.89
CA TYR A 249 5.99 -26.29 -2.87
C TYR A 249 7.39 -26.68 -2.37
N LYS A 250 8.36 -26.88 -3.28
CA LYS A 250 9.75 -27.17 -2.89
C LYS A 250 10.37 -26.00 -2.12
N ALA A 251 10.01 -24.77 -2.49
CA ALA A 251 10.50 -23.56 -1.90
C ALA A 251 10.12 -23.38 -0.43
N PHE A 252 8.84 -23.52 -0.19
CA PHE A 252 8.24 -23.41 1.13
C PHE A 252 8.63 -24.60 2.03
N ALA A 253 8.74 -25.80 1.44
CA ALA A 253 9.18 -26.99 2.16
C ALA A 253 10.58 -26.85 2.77
N GLU A 254 11.55 -26.32 2.01
CA GLU A 254 12.92 -26.11 2.49
C GLU A 254 13.00 -24.96 3.52
N ALA A 255 12.12 -23.96 3.44
CA ALA A 255 11.99 -22.85 4.39
C ALA A 255 11.55 -23.29 5.80
N ILE A 256 10.58 -24.20 5.86
CA ILE A 256 9.96 -24.65 7.12
C ILE A 256 10.77 -25.78 7.76
N THR A 257 11.43 -26.63 6.96
CA THR A 257 12.08 -27.86 7.45
C THR A 257 13.60 -27.78 7.59
N GLY A 258 14.26 -26.78 6.97
CA GLY A 258 15.72 -26.72 6.85
C GLY A 258 16.46 -25.91 7.91
N SER A 259 15.77 -25.24 8.85
CA SER A 259 16.42 -24.35 9.81
C SER A 259 16.07 -24.66 11.26
N PRO A 260 17.08 -24.77 12.16
CA PRO A 260 16.89 -24.76 13.61
C PRO A 260 16.24 -23.47 14.17
N HIS A 261 15.86 -22.52 13.31
CA HIS A 261 15.48 -21.14 13.64
C HIS A 261 14.19 -20.62 12.94
N GLY A 262 13.34 -21.49 12.39
CA GLY A 262 12.02 -21.09 11.86
C GLY A 262 12.07 -20.34 10.52
N LEU A 263 10.91 -19.81 10.09
CA LEU A 263 10.58 -19.32 8.73
C LEU A 263 11.55 -18.28 8.09
N SER A 264 12.51 -17.71 8.84
CA SER A 264 13.43 -16.67 8.37
C SER A 264 14.42 -17.12 7.28
N ALA A 265 14.56 -18.42 7.02
CA ALA A 265 15.43 -18.93 5.94
C ALA A 265 14.71 -19.07 4.57
N GLY A 266 13.38 -18.89 4.53
CA GLY A 266 12.54 -19.26 3.39
C GLY A 266 12.43 -18.27 2.23
N GLY A 267 12.83 -17.01 2.44
CA GLY A 267 12.54 -15.91 1.51
C GLY A 267 13.09 -16.11 0.09
N LYS A 268 14.27 -16.72 -0.07
CA LYS A 268 14.94 -16.86 -1.38
C LYS A 268 14.29 -17.86 -2.33
N LEU A 269 13.48 -18.77 -1.80
CA LEU A 269 12.91 -19.87 -2.56
C LEU A 269 11.47 -19.52 -3.03
N LEU A 270 10.78 -18.66 -2.26
CA LEU A 270 9.42 -18.17 -2.52
C LEU A 270 9.29 -17.25 -3.75
N ASN A 271 10.38 -16.83 -4.36
CA ASN A 271 10.39 -15.88 -5.49
C ASN A 271 10.11 -16.51 -6.88
N LYS A 272 10.04 -17.84 -7.01
CA LYS A 272 9.84 -18.51 -8.32
C LYS A 272 8.38 -18.84 -8.67
N LEU A 273 7.46 -18.19 -7.97
CA LEU A 273 6.15 -18.75 -7.63
C LEU A 273 4.97 -17.96 -8.20
N GLY A 274 5.27 -16.88 -8.93
CA GLY A 274 4.30 -15.88 -9.35
C GLY A 274 3.61 -15.19 -8.17
N VAL A 275 2.47 -14.57 -8.45
CA VAL A 275 1.80 -13.56 -7.59
C VAL A 275 1.62 -13.96 -6.11
N VAL A 276 1.32 -15.23 -5.80
CA VAL A 276 1.10 -15.67 -4.41
C VAL A 276 2.41 -15.87 -3.64
N GLY A 277 3.47 -16.33 -4.31
CA GLY A 277 4.79 -16.43 -3.67
C GLY A 277 5.56 -15.11 -3.67
N GLY A 278 5.30 -14.20 -4.61
CA GLY A 278 5.78 -12.82 -4.57
C GLY A 278 5.25 -12.06 -3.35
N LEU A 279 3.96 -12.19 -3.05
CA LEU A 279 3.32 -11.60 -1.85
C LEU A 279 3.84 -12.20 -0.53
N MET A 280 4.10 -13.52 -0.49
CA MET A 280 4.63 -14.20 0.70
C MET A 280 6.14 -13.97 0.90
N GLY A 281 6.89 -13.93 -0.21
CA GLY A 281 8.31 -13.59 -0.25
C GLY A 281 8.56 -12.14 0.18
N PHE A 282 7.64 -11.23 -0.17
CA PHE A 282 7.69 -9.83 0.26
C PHE A 282 7.60 -9.70 1.78
N ALA A 283 6.58 -10.31 2.40
CA ALA A 283 6.35 -10.22 3.84
C ALA A 283 7.55 -10.75 4.66
N LEU A 284 8.21 -11.80 4.16
CA LEU A 284 9.38 -12.40 4.80
C LEU A 284 10.67 -11.61 4.55
N ALA A 285 10.95 -11.20 3.31
CA ALA A 285 12.09 -10.35 2.97
C ALA A 285 12.04 -9.03 3.76
N TYR A 286 10.84 -8.46 3.91
CA TYR A 286 10.56 -7.28 4.70
C TYR A 286 10.85 -7.50 6.20
N SER A 287 10.39 -8.60 6.80
CA SER A 287 10.66 -8.92 8.21
C SER A 287 12.16 -9.09 8.50
N ASP A 288 12.91 -9.71 7.59
CA ASP A 288 14.35 -9.91 7.73
C ASP A 288 15.15 -8.62 7.49
N ALA A 289 14.73 -7.81 6.52
CA ALA A 289 15.31 -6.48 6.28
C ALA A 289 15.08 -5.54 7.46
N ALA A 290 13.88 -5.57 8.08
CA ALA A 290 13.57 -4.81 9.28
C ALA A 290 14.45 -5.25 10.47
N SER A 291 14.66 -6.56 10.64
CA SER A 291 15.53 -7.10 11.70
C SER A 291 17.02 -6.74 11.47
N ALA A 292 17.49 -6.76 10.21
CA ALA A 292 18.84 -6.33 9.85
C ALA A 292 19.03 -4.82 10.09
N ALA A 293 18.03 -4.00 9.75
CA ALA A 293 18.04 -2.56 10.00
C ALA A 293 18.01 -2.22 11.51
N GLU A 294 17.22 -2.93 12.32
CA GLU A 294 17.23 -2.78 13.79
C GLU A 294 18.58 -3.14 14.41
N SER A 295 19.33 -4.06 13.78
CA SER A 295 20.69 -4.42 14.19
C SER A 295 21.79 -3.48 13.69
N GLY A 296 21.42 -2.46 12.89
CA GLY A 296 22.33 -1.47 12.31
C GLY A 296 23.05 -1.93 11.04
N ASP A 297 22.69 -3.08 10.46
CA ASP A 297 23.29 -3.64 9.24
C ASP A 297 22.45 -3.28 8.00
N THR A 298 22.60 -2.02 7.58
CA THR A 298 21.78 -1.38 6.54
C THR A 298 22.07 -1.89 5.13
N GLU A 299 23.30 -2.34 4.85
CA GLU A 299 23.65 -2.91 3.56
C GLU A 299 23.03 -4.29 3.37
N GLN A 300 22.95 -5.08 4.44
CA GLN A 300 22.25 -6.35 4.44
C GLN A 300 20.75 -6.18 4.23
N ALA A 301 20.12 -5.20 4.89
CA ALA A 301 18.69 -4.91 4.69
C ALA A 301 18.37 -4.55 3.23
N LYS A 302 19.21 -3.73 2.59
CA LYS A 302 19.10 -3.38 1.16
C LYS A 302 19.28 -4.57 0.25
N GLU A 303 20.28 -5.41 0.51
CA GLU A 303 20.58 -6.59 -0.31
C GLU A 303 19.44 -7.61 -0.25
N ILE A 304 18.82 -7.81 0.92
CA ILE A 304 17.66 -8.70 1.10
C ILE A 304 16.49 -8.27 0.21
N MET A 305 16.15 -6.97 0.24
CA MET A 305 15.00 -6.49 -0.51
C MET A 305 15.26 -6.33 -2.01
N ALA A 306 16.47 -5.89 -2.40
CA ALA A 306 16.89 -5.84 -3.79
C ALA A 306 16.93 -7.24 -4.43
N GLN A 307 17.24 -8.27 -3.64
CA GLN A 307 17.26 -9.65 -4.11
C GLN A 307 15.83 -10.20 -4.33
N TRP A 308 14.87 -9.91 -3.43
CA TRP A 308 13.45 -10.25 -3.65
C TRP A 308 12.88 -9.58 -4.90
N ALA A 309 13.15 -8.28 -5.06
CA ALA A 309 12.82 -7.43 -6.20
C ALA A 309 13.25 -7.99 -7.57
N VAL A 310 14.52 -8.39 -7.68
CA VAL A 310 15.11 -8.95 -8.92
C VAL A 310 14.55 -10.33 -9.24
N ASP A 311 14.18 -11.12 -8.24
CA ASP A 311 13.68 -12.46 -8.46
C ASP A 311 12.20 -12.48 -8.92
N GLU A 312 11.38 -11.52 -8.50
CA GLU A 312 9.95 -11.40 -8.91
C GLU A 312 9.80 -10.96 -10.37
N THR A 313 10.67 -10.05 -10.84
CA THR A 313 10.69 -9.54 -12.23
C THR A 313 11.09 -10.60 -13.28
N GLY A 314 11.60 -11.76 -12.85
CA GLY A 314 12.00 -12.86 -13.72
C GLY A 314 10.92 -13.92 -14.02
N SER A 315 9.74 -13.87 -13.39
CA SER A 315 8.69 -14.90 -13.54
C SER A 315 7.66 -14.52 -14.61
N VAL A 316 7.79 -15.13 -15.78
CA VAL A 316 6.93 -14.92 -16.95
C VAL A 316 5.55 -15.53 -16.72
N THR A 317 4.61 -14.80 -16.10
CA THR A 317 3.14 -14.77 -16.36
C THR A 317 2.35 -14.10 -15.21
N GLY A 318 2.03 -12.80 -15.32
CA GLY A 318 1.20 -12.10 -14.32
C GLY A 318 1.07 -10.58 -14.53
N GLU A 319 0.54 -10.16 -15.67
CA GLU A 319 0.71 -8.81 -16.26
C GLU A 319 -0.13 -7.66 -15.67
N ALA A 320 -0.70 -7.74 -14.45
CA ALA A 320 -1.50 -6.62 -13.92
C ALA A 320 -1.37 -6.31 -12.42
N LEU A 321 -0.86 -7.22 -11.59
CA LEU A 321 -0.75 -7.00 -10.14
C LEU A 321 0.70 -7.09 -9.63
N GLY A 322 1.54 -7.95 -10.23
CA GLY A 322 2.94 -8.13 -9.82
C GLY A 322 3.89 -7.03 -10.32
N THR A 323 3.64 -6.47 -11.50
CA THR A 323 4.45 -5.39 -12.09
C THR A 323 4.31 -4.06 -11.35
N ALA A 324 3.13 -3.79 -10.78
CA ALA A 324 2.88 -2.58 -9.99
C ALA A 324 3.48 -2.70 -8.59
N VAL A 325 3.19 -3.77 -7.85
CA VAL A 325 3.61 -3.91 -6.44
C VAL A 325 5.10 -4.25 -6.30
N GLY A 326 5.63 -5.12 -7.17
CA GLY A 326 7.05 -5.50 -7.16
C GLY A 326 7.96 -4.32 -7.56
N GLY A 327 7.61 -3.61 -8.64
CA GLY A 327 8.36 -2.45 -9.14
C GLY A 327 8.45 -1.32 -8.11
N ILE A 328 7.35 -1.01 -7.43
CA ILE A 328 7.28 0.01 -6.39
C ILE A 328 8.21 -0.30 -5.22
N ALA A 329 8.26 -1.56 -4.77
CA ALA A 329 9.12 -1.97 -3.67
C ALA A 329 10.61 -2.08 -4.07
N VAL A 330 10.96 -2.48 -5.31
CA VAL A 330 12.36 -2.44 -5.80
C VAL A 330 12.88 -1.00 -5.82
N ALA A 331 12.04 -0.10 -6.32
CA ALA A 331 12.40 1.27 -6.63
C ALA A 331 12.61 2.10 -5.35
N LEU A 332 11.76 1.89 -4.33
CA LEU A 332 11.91 2.42 -2.96
C LEU A 332 13.25 2.07 -2.28
N LEU A 333 13.85 0.91 -2.60
CA LEU A 333 15.12 0.46 -2.01
C LEU A 333 16.36 0.84 -2.82
N ALA A 334 16.21 0.99 -4.14
CA ALA A 334 17.26 1.50 -5.02
C ALA A 334 17.47 3.02 -4.87
N ALA A 335 16.41 3.78 -4.55
CA ALA A 335 16.46 5.23 -4.34
C ALA A 335 17.19 5.64 -3.05
N ALA A 336 17.14 4.82 -1.99
CA ALA A 336 17.72 5.12 -0.66
C ALA A 336 19.26 4.99 -0.57
N GLY A 337 20.01 5.41 -1.59
CA GLY A 337 21.47 5.37 -1.67
C GLY A 337 22.16 5.71 -0.33
N ALA A 338 22.98 4.78 0.17
CA ALA A 338 23.85 4.88 1.35
C ALA A 338 23.41 5.80 2.52
N VAL A 339 22.68 5.22 3.48
CA VAL A 339 22.68 5.42 4.96
C VAL A 339 21.23 5.52 5.44
N VAL A 340 20.62 4.37 5.70
CA VAL A 340 19.24 4.27 6.18
C VAL A 340 19.31 4.08 7.69
N SER A 341 19.17 5.16 8.45
CA SER A 341 18.96 4.99 9.89
C SER A 341 17.61 4.29 10.13
N ALA A 342 17.40 3.70 11.30
CA ALA A 342 16.16 3.01 11.70
C ALA A 342 14.79 3.73 11.45
N PRO A 343 14.67 5.07 11.30
CA PRO A 343 13.42 5.74 10.94
C PRO A 343 12.92 5.41 9.52
N VAL A 344 13.83 5.38 8.53
CA VAL A 344 13.49 5.33 7.11
C VAL A 344 13.02 3.92 6.69
N ALA A 345 13.41 2.89 7.46
CA ALA A 345 12.85 1.55 7.32
C ALA A 345 11.36 1.48 7.68
N ALA A 346 10.84 2.42 8.49
CA ALA A 346 9.43 2.50 8.86
C ALA A 346 8.54 3.05 7.73
N VAL A 347 9.12 3.76 6.78
CA VAL A 347 8.43 4.33 5.60
C VAL A 347 8.31 3.31 4.46
N ILE A 348 9.26 2.37 4.36
CA ILE A 348 9.21 1.26 3.38
C ILE A 348 8.10 0.24 3.72
N ILE A 349 7.61 0.24 4.97
CA ILE A 349 6.44 -0.53 5.45
C ILE A 349 5.16 -0.22 4.66
N VAL A 350 5.12 0.93 3.96
CA VAL A 350 3.91 1.62 3.48
C VAL A 350 3.41 1.21 2.09
N GLY A 351 4.28 0.79 1.18
CA GLY A 351 3.88 0.69 -0.23
C GLY A 351 2.75 -0.31 -0.59
N GLY A 352 2.69 -1.48 0.07
CA GLY A 352 1.74 -2.55 -0.29
C GLY A 352 0.61 -2.77 0.74
N SER A 353 0.94 -2.68 2.02
CA SER A 353 0.02 -2.89 3.15
C SER A 353 -0.69 -1.62 3.61
N LEU A 354 -0.08 -0.43 3.46
CA LEU A 354 -0.73 0.81 3.88
C LEU A 354 -1.74 1.33 2.86
N VAL A 355 -1.60 1.02 1.57
CA VAL A 355 -2.61 1.38 0.55
C VAL A 355 -3.97 0.73 0.85
N GLY A 356 -4.02 -0.50 1.36
CA GLY A 356 -5.28 -1.15 1.77
C GLY A 356 -5.76 -0.80 3.19
N GLY A 357 -4.83 -0.57 4.14
CA GLY A 357 -5.14 -0.40 5.56
C GLY A 357 -5.33 1.05 6.03
N PHE A 358 -4.61 2.00 5.42
CA PHE A 358 -4.66 3.42 5.78
C PHE A 358 -5.54 4.25 4.84
N PHE A 359 -5.70 3.87 3.58
CA PHE A 359 -6.45 4.69 2.61
C PHE A 359 -7.87 4.14 2.34
N GLY A 360 -8.13 2.88 2.68
CA GLY A 360 -9.37 2.21 2.29
C GLY A 360 -9.44 1.93 0.78
N GLY A 361 -10.46 1.17 0.35
CA GLY A 361 -10.53 0.65 -1.03
C GLY A 361 -10.64 1.73 -2.12
N ASP A 362 -11.23 2.88 -1.79
CA ASP A 362 -11.47 3.97 -2.76
C ASP A 362 -10.18 4.77 -3.03
N ALA A 363 -9.46 5.21 -2.00
CA ALA A 363 -8.20 5.92 -2.19
C ALA A 363 -7.06 5.02 -2.71
N ALA A 364 -7.11 3.71 -2.41
CA ALA A 364 -6.26 2.72 -3.09
C ALA A 364 -6.51 2.67 -4.60
N THR A 365 -7.78 2.81 -4.99
CA THR A 365 -8.18 2.86 -6.40
C THR A 365 -7.68 4.15 -7.03
N ASP A 366 -7.86 5.31 -6.39
CA ASP A 366 -7.42 6.61 -6.93
C ASP A 366 -5.89 6.70 -7.08
N LEU A 367 -5.12 6.19 -6.10
CA LEU A 367 -3.67 6.11 -6.19
C LEU A 367 -3.21 5.15 -7.29
N TYR A 368 -3.90 4.01 -7.44
CA TYR A 368 -3.67 3.10 -8.56
C TYR A 368 -3.97 3.78 -9.91
N GLU A 369 -5.04 4.56 -10.02
CA GLU A 369 -5.37 5.28 -11.24
C GLU A 369 -4.33 6.34 -11.61
N LEU A 370 -3.71 6.99 -10.63
CA LEU A 370 -2.58 7.90 -10.86
C LEU A 370 -1.31 7.18 -11.33
N LEU A 371 -1.06 5.95 -10.84
CA LEU A 371 0.18 5.21 -11.11
C LEU A 371 0.12 4.31 -12.35
N LYS A 372 -1.07 3.81 -12.72
CA LYS A 372 -1.23 2.70 -13.70
C LYS A 372 -0.65 3.03 -15.07
N ASP A 373 -0.77 4.28 -15.53
CA ASP A 373 -0.35 4.71 -16.86
C ASP A 373 1.00 5.47 -16.85
N LYS A 374 1.62 5.66 -15.69
CA LYS A 374 2.94 6.29 -15.53
C LYS A 374 4.11 5.35 -15.83
N ASP A 375 5.23 5.90 -16.28
CA ASP A 375 6.49 5.15 -16.42
C ASP A 375 7.19 4.96 -15.06
N GLU A 376 8.30 4.23 -15.04
CA GLU A 376 8.99 3.85 -13.80
C GLU A 376 9.51 5.06 -13.00
N ASN A 377 10.01 6.09 -13.68
CA ASN A 377 10.56 7.27 -13.03
C ASN A 377 9.43 8.17 -12.49
N ASP A 378 8.36 8.36 -13.27
CA ASP A 378 7.20 9.13 -12.84
C ASP A 378 6.44 8.46 -11.68
N ARG A 379 6.52 7.12 -11.55
CA ARG A 379 5.97 6.40 -10.39
C ARG A 379 6.81 6.61 -9.13
N LEU A 380 8.12 6.58 -9.26
CA LEU A 380 9.07 6.82 -8.17
C LEU A 380 8.91 8.22 -7.58
N ASP A 381 8.88 9.23 -8.45
CA ASP A 381 8.65 10.63 -8.06
C ASP A 381 7.37 10.80 -7.23
N LEU A 382 6.27 10.14 -7.64
CA LEU A 382 5.01 10.21 -6.91
C LEU A 382 5.08 9.56 -5.51
N ILE A 383 5.88 8.52 -5.37
CA ILE A 383 6.05 7.80 -4.10
C ILE A 383 6.92 8.60 -3.14
N ASP A 384 8.00 9.20 -3.63
CA ASP A 384 8.87 10.08 -2.83
C ASP A 384 8.06 11.29 -2.33
N LYS A 385 7.27 11.91 -3.21
CA LYS A 385 6.33 12.99 -2.85
C LYS A 385 5.31 12.60 -1.77
N LEU A 386 4.83 11.35 -1.79
CA LEU A 386 3.95 10.82 -0.75
C LEU A 386 4.70 10.60 0.57
N ALA A 387 5.95 10.13 0.52
CA ALA A 387 6.79 9.95 1.68
C ALA A 387 7.13 11.29 2.34
N ASP A 388 7.58 12.28 1.56
CA ASP A 388 7.92 13.61 2.04
C ASP A 388 6.70 14.31 2.65
N LEU A 389 5.52 14.16 2.05
CA LEU A 389 4.28 14.68 2.61
C LEU A 389 3.98 14.11 4.01
N LEU A 390 4.12 12.79 4.19
CA LEU A 390 3.73 12.11 5.42
C LEU A 390 4.80 12.20 6.52
N PHE A 391 6.07 12.29 6.14
CA PHE A 391 7.20 12.11 7.07
C PHE A 391 8.22 13.26 7.06
N GLY A 392 8.07 14.23 6.14
CA GLY A 392 8.99 15.35 5.92
C GLY A 392 10.30 14.96 5.25
N ASP A 393 11.08 15.97 4.83
CA ASP A 393 12.35 15.85 4.05
C ASP A 393 13.44 14.96 4.70
N GLU A 394 13.32 14.60 5.99
CA GLU A 394 14.25 13.72 6.70
C GLU A 394 13.65 12.38 7.16
N GLY A 395 12.37 12.09 6.83
CA GLY A 395 11.73 10.81 7.13
C GLY A 395 11.64 10.50 8.63
N GLY A 396 10.86 11.29 9.38
CA GLY A 396 10.69 11.16 10.83
C GLY A 396 10.36 9.74 11.35
N THR A 397 10.85 9.39 12.54
CA THR A 397 10.67 8.06 13.18
C THR A 397 9.28 7.78 13.73
N GLU A 398 8.50 8.82 13.98
CA GLU A 398 7.21 8.72 14.65
C GLU A 398 6.12 9.02 13.62
N LEU A 399 5.16 8.11 13.50
CA LEU A 399 3.92 8.37 12.76
C LEU A 399 3.30 9.64 13.36
N PRO A 400 3.10 10.71 12.58
CA PRO A 400 2.43 11.89 13.10
C PRO A 400 1.04 11.53 13.65
N ASP A 401 0.60 12.29 14.66
CA ASP A 401 -0.57 11.95 15.50
C ASP A 401 -1.88 11.78 14.69
N ASP A 402 -1.93 12.40 13.50
CA ASP A 402 -3.01 12.33 12.52
C ASP A 402 -3.11 10.97 11.78
N LEU A 403 -2.06 10.15 11.82
CA LEU A 403 -2.02 8.82 11.19
C LEU A 403 -2.46 7.67 12.12
N ASN A 404 -2.97 7.96 13.32
CA ASN A 404 -3.12 6.97 14.38
C ASN A 404 -4.55 6.37 14.56
N GLY A 405 -5.26 6.06 13.47
CA GLY A 405 -6.41 5.13 13.58
C GLY A 405 -7.57 5.21 12.60
N ASP A 406 -7.65 6.23 11.73
CA ASP A 406 -8.73 6.35 10.73
C ASP A 406 -8.18 6.29 9.29
N ALA A 407 -9.03 5.92 8.35
CA ALA A 407 -8.65 5.86 6.94
C ALA A 407 -8.50 7.28 6.36
N LEU A 408 -7.38 7.53 5.70
CA LEU A 408 -7.01 8.75 4.99
C LEU A 408 -7.76 8.89 3.67
N THR A 409 -8.31 10.07 3.47
CA THR A 409 -9.03 10.50 2.28
C THR A 409 -8.03 11.10 1.31
N PHE A 410 -7.81 10.37 0.22
CA PHE A 410 -6.99 10.82 -0.90
C PHE A 410 -7.86 11.61 -1.88
N ILE A 411 -7.43 12.83 -2.21
CA ILE A 411 -8.15 13.71 -3.13
C ILE A 411 -7.24 14.00 -4.33
N PRO A 412 -7.50 13.39 -5.50
CA PRO A 412 -6.72 13.66 -6.71
C PRO A 412 -7.02 15.06 -7.30
N ALA A 413 -6.00 15.66 -7.90
CA ALA A 413 -6.06 16.99 -8.51
C ALA A 413 -6.56 16.93 -9.96
N PHE A 414 -7.86 17.15 -10.19
CA PHE A 414 -8.44 17.01 -11.54
C PHE A 414 -8.84 18.32 -12.23
N GLU A 415 -9.23 19.37 -11.50
CA GLU A 415 -9.79 20.59 -12.09
C GLU A 415 -9.05 21.86 -11.62
N HIS A 416 -8.52 22.63 -12.57
CA HIS A 416 -7.70 23.83 -12.32
C HIS A 416 -8.40 24.86 -11.42
N ASP A 417 -9.64 25.24 -11.76
CA ASP A 417 -10.35 26.31 -11.04
C ASP A 417 -10.66 25.91 -9.59
N ASP A 418 -10.97 24.63 -9.35
CA ASP A 418 -11.22 24.11 -8.02
C ASP A 418 -9.95 24.10 -7.17
N ILE A 419 -8.80 23.75 -7.77
CA ILE A 419 -7.49 23.78 -7.08
C ILE A 419 -7.15 25.21 -6.68
N VAL A 420 -7.28 26.18 -7.59
CA VAL A 420 -6.96 27.60 -7.32
C VAL A 420 -7.86 28.16 -6.22
N GLU A 421 -9.17 27.95 -6.29
CA GLU A 421 -10.09 28.46 -5.27
C GLU A 421 -9.86 27.80 -3.91
N THR A 422 -9.55 26.50 -3.88
CA THR A 422 -9.30 25.80 -2.62
C THR A 422 -7.96 26.24 -2.00
N ALA A 423 -6.90 26.40 -2.79
CA ALA A 423 -5.57 26.85 -2.34
C ALA A 423 -5.58 28.25 -1.70
N LYS A 424 -6.55 29.11 -2.02
CA LYS A 424 -6.73 30.40 -1.33
C LYS A 424 -7.07 30.25 0.15
N THR A 425 -7.71 29.14 0.53
CA THR A 425 -8.21 28.93 1.90
C THR A 425 -7.61 27.73 2.60
N ASP A 426 -7.02 26.80 1.84
CA ASP A 426 -6.51 25.53 2.32
C ASP A 426 -5.01 25.41 2.02
N ILE A 427 -4.23 25.25 3.08
CA ILE A 427 -2.78 25.11 3.02
C ILE A 427 -2.35 23.79 2.39
N ALA A 428 -3.19 22.76 2.44
CA ALA A 428 -2.88 21.45 1.87
C ALA A 428 -2.71 21.53 0.34
N TRP A 429 -3.58 22.31 -0.31
CA TRP A 429 -3.48 22.58 -1.74
C TRP A 429 -2.30 23.49 -2.08
N ARG A 430 -1.92 24.44 -1.21
CA ARG A 430 -0.70 25.24 -1.42
C ARG A 430 0.56 24.39 -1.34
N TYR A 431 0.62 23.47 -0.39
CA TYR A 431 1.70 22.48 -0.31
C TYR A 431 1.76 21.62 -1.57
N ALA A 432 0.61 21.06 -1.98
CA ALA A 432 0.55 20.21 -3.16
C ALA A 432 1.00 20.94 -4.43
N LEU A 433 0.65 22.22 -4.57
CA LEU A 433 1.14 23.07 -5.65
C LEU A 433 2.65 23.29 -5.57
N LYS A 434 3.20 23.63 -4.39
CA LYS A 434 4.65 23.86 -4.22
C LYS A 434 5.44 22.61 -4.62
N GLN A 435 5.04 21.45 -4.13
CA GLN A 435 5.73 20.16 -4.32
C GLN A 435 5.36 19.41 -5.62
N LEU A 436 4.58 20.02 -6.52
CA LEU A 436 4.02 19.37 -7.71
C LEU A 436 3.25 18.06 -7.43
N ASN A 437 2.62 17.94 -6.26
CA ASN A 437 1.82 16.76 -5.91
C ASN A 437 0.47 16.81 -6.64
N PRO A 438 0.11 15.80 -7.45
CA PRO A 438 -1.18 15.74 -8.13
C PRO A 438 -2.31 15.26 -7.20
N PHE A 439 -2.15 15.42 -5.89
CA PHE A 439 -3.08 14.96 -4.86
C PHE A 439 -2.90 15.70 -3.54
N VAL A 440 -3.92 15.62 -2.69
CA VAL A 440 -3.93 16.05 -1.29
C VAL A 440 -4.46 14.91 -0.41
N ILE A 441 -4.00 14.81 0.83
CA ILE A 441 -4.61 13.96 1.86
C ILE A 441 -5.31 14.88 2.86
N SER A 442 -6.65 14.90 2.87
CA SER A 442 -7.37 15.91 3.67
C SER A 442 -7.34 15.66 5.19
N ASP A 443 -6.92 14.47 5.61
CA ASP A 443 -6.99 14.03 7.00
C ASP A 443 -5.69 14.25 7.80
N ILE A 444 -4.64 14.78 7.16
CA ILE A 444 -3.35 15.09 7.81
C ILE A 444 -3.12 16.60 7.96
N SER A 445 -2.29 16.97 8.92
CA SER A 445 -1.91 18.38 9.14
C SER A 445 -0.75 18.78 8.24
N TYR A 446 -0.92 19.91 7.55
CA TYR A 446 0.11 20.53 6.72
C TYR A 446 0.84 21.67 7.43
N GLU A 447 0.46 22.02 8.67
CA GLU A 447 1.12 23.11 9.42
C GLU A 447 2.62 22.84 9.64
N GLN A 448 3.00 21.56 9.74
CA GLN A 448 4.40 21.15 9.88
C GLN A 448 5.25 21.49 8.65
N HIS A 449 4.61 21.64 7.49
CA HIS A 449 5.26 21.97 6.21
C HIS A 449 5.27 23.47 5.92
N ASN A 450 4.87 24.30 6.88
CA ASN A 450 4.81 25.76 6.74
C ASN A 450 5.41 26.50 7.95
N THR A 451 6.48 25.95 8.53
CA THR A 451 7.08 26.53 9.75
C THR A 451 7.79 27.87 9.50
N ASP A 452 8.18 28.13 8.27
CA ASP A 452 8.85 29.35 7.83
C ASP A 452 7.90 30.32 7.08
N GLY A 453 6.63 29.94 6.92
CA GLY A 453 5.64 30.72 6.16
C GLY A 453 5.75 30.59 4.64
N ALA A 454 6.49 29.60 4.11
CA ALA A 454 6.66 29.42 2.67
C ALA A 454 5.36 29.19 1.88
N LEU A 455 4.31 28.72 2.55
CA LEU A 455 2.99 28.47 1.97
C LEU A 455 2.00 29.58 2.31
N ASP A 456 2.43 30.67 2.94
CA ASP A 456 1.56 31.80 3.25
C ASP A 456 1.29 32.60 1.98
N LEU A 457 0.02 33.02 1.81
CA LEU A 457 -0.37 33.84 0.68
C LEU A 457 0.21 35.24 0.82
N TYR A 458 0.79 35.74 -0.26
CA TYR A 458 1.25 37.12 -0.33
C TYR A 458 0.07 38.09 -0.23
N ASP A 459 0.14 39.01 0.73
CA ASP A 459 -0.79 40.11 0.91
C ASP A 459 -0.10 41.43 0.53
N PRO A 460 -0.49 42.07 -0.59
CA PRO A 460 0.14 43.29 -1.06
C PRO A 460 -0.09 44.49 -0.14
N GLU A 461 -1.10 44.46 0.75
CA GLU A 461 -1.32 45.56 1.70
C GLU A 461 -0.31 45.55 2.84
N THR A 462 0.18 44.37 3.23
CA THR A 462 1.08 44.16 4.37
C THR A 462 2.51 43.85 3.95
N GLY A 463 2.71 43.35 2.73
CA GLY A 463 3.98 42.80 2.26
C GLY A 463 4.38 41.52 2.98
N GLU A 464 3.40 40.80 3.57
CA GLU A 464 3.62 39.53 4.25
C GLU A 464 3.15 38.36 3.37
N GLY A 465 3.77 37.18 3.55
CA GLY A 465 3.49 35.98 2.77
C GLY A 465 4.35 35.86 1.51
N ARG A 466 4.28 34.71 0.83
CA ARG A 466 5.17 34.39 -0.30
C ARG A 466 4.44 33.99 -1.58
N LEU A 467 3.32 33.26 -1.48
CA LEU A 467 2.65 32.74 -2.67
C LEU A 467 1.63 33.74 -3.21
N THR A 468 1.86 34.25 -4.43
CA THR A 468 0.94 35.16 -5.11
C THR A 468 -0.24 34.41 -5.74
N GLU A 469 -1.37 35.09 -5.96
CA GLU A 469 -2.50 34.48 -6.67
C GLU A 469 -2.14 34.08 -8.11
N GLN A 470 -1.24 34.83 -8.75
CA GLN A 470 -0.76 34.56 -10.09
C GLN A 470 0.10 33.28 -10.11
N TRP A 471 1.01 33.13 -9.14
CA TRP A 471 1.77 31.90 -8.93
C TRP A 471 0.85 30.69 -8.73
N LEU A 472 -0.16 30.79 -7.86
CA LEU A 472 -1.12 29.69 -7.62
C LEU A 472 -1.85 29.28 -8.90
N ASN A 473 -2.25 30.26 -9.70
CA ASN A 473 -2.98 30.04 -10.94
C ASN A 473 -2.14 29.27 -11.97
N ASP A 474 -0.90 29.68 -12.17
CA ASP A 474 0.00 29.03 -13.11
C ASP A 474 0.47 27.67 -12.61
N ARG A 475 0.76 27.55 -11.30
CA ARG A 475 1.20 26.30 -10.68
C ARG A 475 0.12 25.23 -10.72
N ALA A 476 -1.13 25.58 -10.44
CA ALA A 476 -2.26 24.66 -10.54
C ALA A 476 -2.44 24.13 -11.96
N ARG A 477 -2.25 25.00 -12.95
CA ARG A 477 -2.30 24.63 -14.36
C ARG A 477 -1.20 23.64 -14.70
N PHE A 478 0.00 23.87 -14.18
CA PHE A 478 1.14 22.99 -14.39
C PHE A 478 0.94 21.61 -13.75
N VAL A 479 0.52 21.54 -12.49
CA VAL A 479 0.24 20.27 -11.79
C VAL A 479 -0.80 19.43 -12.53
N VAL A 480 -1.89 20.04 -13.00
CA VAL A 480 -2.92 19.34 -13.79
C VAL A 480 -2.34 18.78 -15.09
N LEU A 481 -1.47 19.52 -15.76
CA LEU A 481 -0.81 19.06 -16.99
C LEU A 481 0.19 17.94 -16.70
N VAL A 482 0.95 18.01 -15.60
CA VAL A 482 1.86 16.94 -15.14
C VAL A 482 1.08 15.67 -14.79
N ALA A 483 -0.07 15.81 -14.13
CA ALA A 483 -0.95 14.68 -13.83
C ALA A 483 -1.46 13.99 -15.11
N LYS A 484 -1.79 14.77 -16.15
CA LYS A 484 -2.33 14.29 -17.43
C LYS A 484 -1.27 13.80 -18.44
N ALA A 485 -0.06 14.32 -18.38
CA ALA A 485 0.99 14.06 -19.38
C ALA A 485 1.48 12.59 -19.44
N SER A 486 1.12 11.76 -18.45
CA SER A 486 1.42 10.33 -18.44
C SER A 486 0.46 9.45 -19.26
N GLU A 487 -0.61 10.00 -19.85
CA GLU A 487 -1.46 9.22 -20.74
C GLU A 487 -0.86 9.15 -22.14
N ASN A 488 -0.80 7.95 -22.71
CA ASN A 488 -0.30 7.65 -24.07
C ASN A 488 -1.26 8.17 -25.18
N SER A 489 -1.80 9.37 -25.00
CA SER A 489 -2.82 10.03 -25.81
C SER A 489 -2.31 11.40 -26.27
N THR A 490 -3.03 12.00 -27.21
CA THR A 490 -2.67 13.25 -27.89
C THR A 490 -2.23 14.35 -26.91
N PRO A 491 -1.14 15.11 -27.19
CA PRO A 491 -0.70 16.20 -26.32
C PRO A 491 -1.86 17.13 -25.98
N ASP A 492 -1.98 17.51 -24.70
CA ASP A 492 -3.00 18.46 -24.28
C ASP A 492 -2.93 19.69 -25.19
N PRO A 493 -4.04 20.13 -25.81
CA PRO A 493 -4.04 21.28 -26.71
C PRO A 493 -3.41 22.54 -26.10
N LEU A 494 -3.43 22.70 -24.77
CA LEU A 494 -2.76 23.79 -24.07
C LEU A 494 -1.24 23.78 -24.28
N LEU A 495 -0.61 22.60 -24.37
CA LEU A 495 0.85 22.47 -24.60
C LEU A 495 1.27 22.81 -26.04
N SER A 496 0.32 23.05 -26.95
CA SER A 496 0.64 23.52 -28.31
C SER A 496 1.02 25.00 -28.37
N LEU A 497 0.66 25.77 -27.34
CA LEU A 497 0.92 27.21 -27.24
C LEU A 497 1.67 27.58 -25.96
N ASN A 498 1.86 26.64 -25.03
CA ASN A 498 2.49 26.90 -23.74
C ASN A 498 3.60 25.89 -23.46
N TYR A 499 4.63 26.36 -22.77
CA TYR A 499 5.73 25.58 -22.23
C TYR A 499 5.80 25.82 -20.73
N PHE A 500 5.89 24.75 -19.95
CA PHE A 500 6.04 24.81 -18.51
C PHE A 500 7.35 24.19 -18.09
N LYS A 501 8.03 24.80 -17.13
CA LYS A 501 9.25 24.30 -16.54
C LYS A 501 9.25 24.54 -15.04
N ASP A 502 9.62 23.52 -14.28
CA ASP A 502 10.07 23.63 -12.90
C ASP A 502 11.56 23.29 -12.85
N ILE A 503 12.36 24.17 -12.26
CA ILE A 503 13.80 23.97 -12.11
C ILE A 503 14.11 23.00 -10.96
N THR A 504 13.40 23.12 -9.83
CA THR A 504 13.56 22.28 -8.63
C THR A 504 13.34 20.79 -8.91
N ASP A 505 12.20 20.46 -9.53
CA ASP A 505 11.79 19.11 -9.91
C ASP A 505 12.35 18.66 -11.27
N GLU A 506 13.11 19.52 -11.96
CA GLU A 506 13.58 19.33 -13.34
C GLU A 506 12.45 18.94 -14.34
N LYS A 507 11.21 19.36 -14.07
CA LYS A 507 10.03 18.95 -14.85
C LYS A 507 9.74 19.93 -15.98
N GLU A 508 9.60 19.43 -17.20
CA GLU A 508 9.28 20.25 -18.37
C GLU A 508 8.11 19.67 -19.20
N LEU A 509 7.19 20.53 -19.64
CA LEU A 509 6.08 20.16 -20.53
C LEU A 509 5.92 21.13 -21.69
N GLY A 510 5.73 20.60 -22.90
CA GLY A 510 5.57 21.40 -24.12
C GLY A 510 6.89 21.65 -24.85
N MET A 511 6.90 22.60 -25.78
CA MET A 511 8.09 22.99 -26.52
C MET A 511 8.40 24.47 -26.26
N PRO A 512 9.63 24.85 -25.88
CA PRO A 512 9.94 26.24 -25.50
C PRO A 512 9.92 27.22 -26.67
N VAL A 513 10.10 26.75 -27.90
CA VAL A 513 10.21 27.65 -29.07
C VAL A 513 8.83 28.03 -29.59
N GLY A 514 8.52 29.32 -29.55
CA GLY A 514 7.30 29.88 -30.14
C GLY A 514 6.04 29.64 -29.30
N THR A 515 6.21 29.46 -27.99
CA THR A 515 5.16 29.28 -26.98
C THR A 515 5.31 30.32 -25.88
N ASN A 516 4.24 30.55 -25.13
CA ASN A 516 4.29 31.24 -23.86
C ASN A 516 4.96 30.32 -22.84
N GLN A 517 5.92 30.83 -22.09
CA GLN A 517 6.71 30.08 -21.14
C GLN A 517 6.28 30.41 -19.72
N THR A 518 6.03 29.38 -18.92
CA THR A 518 5.81 29.49 -17.48
C THR A 518 6.93 28.74 -16.79
N ILE A 519 7.85 29.46 -16.16
CA ILE A 519 9.04 28.87 -15.54
C ILE A 519 9.06 29.18 -14.05
N PHE A 520 9.13 28.13 -13.24
CA PHE A 520 9.31 28.19 -11.80
C PHE A 520 10.76 27.85 -11.47
N GLY A 521 11.47 28.78 -10.83
CA GLY A 521 12.79 28.57 -10.29
C GLY A 521 12.78 27.79 -8.99
N SER A 522 13.95 27.70 -8.39
CA SER A 522 14.25 26.88 -7.24
C SER A 522 14.43 27.71 -5.99
N ASP A 523 14.84 27.05 -4.89
CA ASP A 523 15.25 27.76 -3.68
C ASP A 523 16.73 28.23 -3.79
N GLU A 524 17.42 27.94 -4.90
CA GLU A 524 18.77 28.39 -5.21
C GLU A 524 18.79 29.54 -6.22
N ALA A 525 19.92 30.27 -6.27
CA ALA A 525 20.09 31.37 -7.22
C ALA A 525 20.06 30.89 -8.68
N ASP A 526 19.01 31.30 -9.39
CA ASP A 526 18.68 30.88 -10.75
C ASP A 526 18.93 31.98 -11.79
N ALA A 527 19.14 31.53 -13.03
CA ALA A 527 19.18 32.39 -14.20
C ALA A 527 18.08 31.95 -15.17
N ILE A 528 16.95 32.66 -15.14
CA ILE A 528 15.74 32.31 -15.87
C ILE A 528 15.57 33.26 -17.06
N GLU A 529 15.44 32.67 -18.24
CA GLU A 529 15.26 33.39 -19.49
C GLU A 529 13.98 32.90 -20.20
N GLY A 530 13.08 33.84 -20.49
CA GLY A 530 11.85 33.65 -21.23
C GLY A 530 12.05 33.60 -22.75
N GLY A 531 10.93 33.46 -23.45
CA GLY A 531 10.84 33.33 -24.89
C GLY A 531 10.67 34.67 -25.62
N ALA A 532 9.80 34.68 -26.63
CA ALA A 532 9.52 35.89 -27.42
C ALA A 532 8.01 36.21 -27.43
N LEU A 533 7.26 35.56 -26.55
CA LEU A 533 5.81 35.68 -26.42
C LEU A 533 5.49 36.19 -25.02
N ILE A 534 4.32 35.88 -24.46
CA ILE A 534 3.94 36.39 -23.14
C ILE A 534 4.34 35.32 -22.13
N ASP A 535 5.36 35.60 -21.35
CA ASP A 535 6.02 34.66 -20.45
C ASP A 535 5.79 35.03 -18.98
N HIS A 536 5.67 34.01 -18.13
CA HIS A 536 5.53 34.13 -16.68
C HIS A 536 6.74 33.44 -16.02
N LEU A 537 7.63 34.20 -15.41
CA LEU A 537 8.86 33.71 -14.78
C LEU A 537 8.81 33.97 -13.29
N TYR A 538 9.10 32.94 -12.50
CA TYR A 538 9.13 32.99 -11.04
C TYR A 538 10.53 32.58 -10.58
N GLY A 539 11.26 33.44 -9.86
CA GLY A 539 12.61 33.19 -9.36
C GLY A 539 12.61 32.17 -8.23
N GLY A 540 11.86 32.44 -7.16
CA GLY A 540 11.72 31.53 -6.02
C GLY A 540 12.38 32.09 -4.78
N GLU A 541 13.32 31.33 -4.20
CA GLU A 541 14.14 31.82 -3.09
C GLU A 541 15.58 32.05 -3.56
N SER A 542 16.30 32.91 -2.85
CA SER A 542 17.68 33.34 -3.17
C SER A 542 17.74 34.42 -4.25
N ASN A 543 18.96 34.78 -4.67
CA ASN A 543 19.18 35.93 -5.56
C ASN A 543 19.14 35.49 -7.02
N ASP A 544 18.00 35.71 -7.69
CA ASP A 544 17.76 35.24 -9.04
C ASP A 544 18.07 36.29 -10.10
N THR A 545 18.22 35.83 -11.34
CA THR A 545 18.32 36.69 -12.51
C THR A 545 17.24 36.34 -13.52
N LEU A 546 16.30 37.27 -13.75
CA LEU A 546 15.13 37.07 -14.59
C LEU A 546 15.21 37.93 -15.86
N THR A 547 15.02 37.32 -17.03
CA THR A 547 14.98 37.99 -18.34
C THR A 547 13.75 37.55 -19.13
N GLY A 548 12.74 38.42 -19.27
CA GLY A 548 11.52 38.12 -20.04
C GLY A 548 11.74 37.99 -21.54
N ASN A 549 12.73 38.71 -22.08
CA ASN A 549 12.93 38.92 -23.51
C ASN A 549 11.73 39.64 -24.14
N SER A 550 11.34 39.32 -25.38
CA SER A 550 10.24 40.03 -26.06
C SER A 550 8.90 39.51 -25.60
N GLY A 551 7.94 40.37 -25.30
CA GLY A 551 6.72 39.95 -24.64
C GLY A 551 6.05 41.08 -23.88
N ASN A 552 4.99 40.77 -23.16
CA ASN A 552 4.56 41.62 -22.06
C ASN A 552 4.55 40.70 -20.86
N ASP A 553 5.72 40.56 -20.24
CA ASP A 553 6.00 39.42 -19.38
C ASP A 553 5.65 39.71 -17.92
N TYR A 554 5.44 38.64 -17.17
CA TYR A 554 5.27 38.68 -15.73
C TYR A 554 6.50 38.07 -15.06
N LEU A 555 7.29 38.88 -14.36
CA LEU A 555 8.53 38.47 -13.72
C LEU A 555 8.39 38.65 -12.20
N GLU A 556 8.31 37.54 -11.48
CA GLU A 556 8.23 37.49 -10.02
C GLU A 556 9.57 37.02 -9.47
N GLY A 557 10.27 37.85 -8.69
CA GLY A 557 11.59 37.54 -8.13
C GLY A 557 11.47 36.51 -7.02
N GLY A 558 10.73 36.90 -5.98
CA GLY A 558 10.51 36.06 -4.82
C GLY A 558 11.23 36.64 -3.62
N LEU A 559 11.98 35.81 -2.89
CA LEU A 559 12.74 36.25 -1.72
C LEU A 559 14.21 36.50 -2.03
N SER A 560 14.78 37.55 -1.43
CA SER A 560 16.18 38.00 -1.52
C SER A 560 16.45 39.00 -2.65
N ASP A 561 17.73 39.28 -2.94
CA ASP A 561 18.10 40.37 -3.86
C ASP A 561 18.07 39.89 -5.32
N ASP A 562 16.95 40.09 -6.01
CA ASP A 562 16.74 39.64 -7.38
C ASP A 562 17.18 40.66 -8.45
N THR A 563 17.59 40.15 -9.61
CA THR A 563 18.08 40.94 -10.74
C THR A 563 17.22 40.75 -11.99
N TYR A 564 16.54 41.81 -12.43
CA TYR A 564 15.75 41.81 -13.66
C TYR A 564 16.55 42.43 -14.81
N ILE A 565 16.73 41.69 -15.91
CA ILE A 565 17.41 42.18 -17.11
C ILE A 565 16.36 42.61 -18.13
N ILE A 566 16.40 43.89 -18.50
CA ILE A 566 15.43 44.50 -19.42
C ILE A 566 16.14 45.22 -20.57
N ASN A 567 15.58 45.13 -21.77
CA ASN A 567 16.05 45.73 -23.00
C ASN A 567 14.96 46.55 -23.71
N GLU A 568 15.33 47.28 -24.77
CA GLU A 568 14.39 48.16 -25.50
C GLU A 568 13.30 47.42 -26.30
N ALA A 569 13.54 46.14 -26.60
CA ALA A 569 12.67 45.33 -27.44
C ALA A 569 11.84 44.33 -26.63
N ASP A 570 11.88 44.43 -25.29
CA ASP A 570 11.31 43.43 -24.41
C ASP A 570 9.78 43.61 -24.39
N GLY A 571 9.29 44.79 -24.01
CA GLY A 571 7.90 45.17 -24.25
C GLY A 571 7.37 45.92 -23.06
N VAL A 572 6.17 45.58 -22.57
CA VAL A 572 5.61 46.15 -21.35
C VAL A 572 5.51 45.07 -20.28
N ASP A 573 6.57 44.96 -19.48
CA ASP A 573 6.71 43.90 -18.48
C ASP A 573 6.21 44.35 -17.11
N THR A 574 5.73 43.38 -16.34
CA THR A 574 5.34 43.52 -14.94
C THR A 574 6.38 42.83 -14.07
N LEU A 575 7.01 43.59 -13.18
CA LEU A 575 7.95 43.08 -12.19
C LEU A 575 7.28 43.09 -10.82
N LEU A 576 7.38 41.96 -10.10
CA LEU A 576 6.96 41.82 -8.72
C LEU A 576 8.10 41.20 -7.91
N ASP A 577 8.38 41.80 -6.76
CA ASP A 577 9.38 41.35 -5.82
C ASP A 577 8.74 41.51 -4.44
N ILE A 578 8.50 40.38 -3.77
CA ILE A 578 7.62 40.31 -2.61
C ILE A 578 8.33 40.75 -1.31
N ASP A 579 9.66 40.81 -1.31
CA ASP A 579 10.45 41.28 -0.17
C ASP A 579 10.99 42.71 -0.34
N GLY A 580 10.90 43.23 -1.57
CA GLY A 580 11.23 44.60 -1.94
C GLY A 580 12.70 44.78 -2.34
N GLN A 581 13.50 43.76 -2.63
CA GLN A 581 14.92 43.95 -2.93
C GLN A 581 15.25 43.87 -4.43
N VAL A 582 14.74 44.85 -5.19
CA VAL A 582 14.86 44.87 -6.65
C VAL A 582 16.16 45.47 -7.18
N SER A 583 16.92 44.68 -7.94
CA SER A 583 17.98 45.15 -8.86
C SER A 583 17.52 45.08 -10.32
N ILE A 584 17.64 46.18 -11.09
CA ILE A 584 17.28 46.18 -12.52
C ILE A 584 18.50 46.55 -13.36
N LEU A 585 18.84 45.67 -14.32
CA LEU A 585 19.82 45.93 -15.37
C LEU A 585 19.11 46.32 -16.65
N TYR A 586 19.22 47.58 -17.05
CA TYR A 586 18.70 48.06 -18.32
C TYR A 586 19.83 48.15 -19.35
N LYS A 587 19.75 47.38 -20.44
CA LYS A 587 20.82 47.23 -21.45
C LYS A 587 22.17 46.79 -20.86
N GLY A 588 22.13 45.95 -19.83
CA GLY A 588 23.31 45.44 -19.14
C GLY A 588 23.96 46.44 -18.17
N GLU A 589 23.34 47.60 -17.93
CA GLU A 589 23.79 48.58 -16.94
C GLU A 589 22.75 48.70 -15.82
N PRO A 590 23.17 48.74 -14.54
CA PRO A 590 22.23 48.91 -13.44
C PRO A 590 21.53 50.25 -13.53
N LEU A 591 20.21 50.24 -13.38
CA LEU A 591 19.44 51.47 -13.31
C LEU A 591 19.91 52.30 -12.13
N SER A 592 20.48 53.47 -12.41
CA SER A 592 20.80 54.49 -11.41
C SER A 592 19.56 55.37 -11.19
N GLY A 593 19.14 55.64 -9.95
CA GLY A 593 17.91 56.39 -9.78
C GLY A 593 18.08 57.88 -10.05
N GLY A 594 16.98 58.61 -9.88
CA GLY A 594 16.79 59.90 -10.53
C GLY A 594 16.67 61.11 -9.62
N LEU A 595 16.97 62.27 -10.20
CA LEU A 595 16.59 63.56 -9.65
C LEU A 595 15.08 63.75 -9.86
N ARG A 596 14.36 64.13 -8.80
CA ARG A 596 12.94 64.43 -8.89
C ARG A 596 12.71 65.66 -9.78
N VAL A 597 11.93 65.49 -10.86
CA VAL A 597 11.59 66.57 -11.80
C VAL A 597 10.13 67.02 -11.70
N ALA A 598 9.25 66.15 -11.19
CA ALA A 598 7.85 66.49 -10.91
C ALA A 598 7.29 65.71 -9.71
N GLU A 599 6.01 65.92 -9.39
CA GLU A 599 5.31 65.07 -8.43
C GLU A 599 5.24 63.65 -8.98
N ASN A 600 5.72 62.69 -8.20
CA ASN A 600 5.86 61.29 -8.60
C ASN A 600 6.66 61.04 -9.89
N THR A 601 7.53 61.96 -10.32
CA THR A 601 8.39 61.76 -11.50
C THR A 601 9.83 62.12 -11.21
N TRP A 602 10.74 61.23 -11.60
CA TRP A 602 12.19 61.37 -11.48
C TRP A 602 12.86 61.05 -12.80
N VAL A 603 14.06 61.58 -13.00
CA VAL A 603 14.87 61.35 -14.21
C VAL A 603 16.30 61.02 -13.79
N SER A 604 16.89 59.97 -14.35
CA SER A 604 18.27 59.54 -14.11
C SER A 604 19.28 60.66 -14.37
N ALA A 605 20.48 60.58 -13.78
CA ALA A 605 21.50 61.64 -13.88
C ALA A 605 21.99 61.89 -15.33
N ASP A 606 21.90 60.90 -16.21
CA ASP A 606 22.21 60.99 -17.63
C ASP A 606 21.02 61.45 -18.50
N HIS A 607 19.85 61.64 -17.88
CA HIS A 607 18.58 62.02 -18.49
C HIS A 607 18.00 61.00 -19.48
N LEU A 608 18.43 59.75 -19.41
CA LEU A 608 17.97 58.69 -20.32
C LEU A 608 16.79 57.89 -19.77
N THR A 609 16.58 57.89 -18.46
CA THR A 609 15.54 57.08 -17.80
C THR A 609 14.60 57.96 -17.00
N THR A 610 13.31 57.82 -17.25
CA THR A 610 12.22 58.48 -16.52
C THR A 610 11.51 57.46 -15.64
N TYR A 611 11.32 57.81 -14.38
CA TYR A 611 10.59 57.02 -13.38
C TYR A 611 9.31 57.77 -13.02
N THR A 612 8.15 57.13 -13.14
CA THR A 612 6.85 57.73 -12.80
C THR A 612 6.07 56.81 -11.86
N LEU A 613 5.70 57.29 -10.67
CA LEU A 613 4.91 56.52 -9.71
C LEU A 613 3.42 56.84 -9.84
N SER A 614 2.58 55.83 -10.05
CA SER A 614 1.12 55.97 -10.11
C SER A 614 0.46 54.92 -9.23
N GLY A 615 -0.10 55.37 -8.10
CA GLY A 615 -0.53 54.47 -7.04
C GLY A 615 0.69 53.86 -6.35
N ASP A 616 0.70 52.54 -6.29
CA ASP A 616 1.80 51.65 -5.88
C ASP A 616 2.70 51.22 -7.05
N THR A 617 2.34 51.52 -8.30
CA THR A 617 3.08 51.02 -9.47
C THR A 617 4.13 52.02 -9.95
N LEU A 618 5.39 51.61 -10.07
CA LEU A 618 6.48 52.41 -10.67
C LEU A 618 6.61 52.10 -12.16
N PHE A 619 6.47 53.14 -12.99
CA PHE A 619 6.67 53.08 -14.43
C PHE A 619 8.08 53.55 -14.78
N ILE A 620 8.85 52.75 -15.50
CA ILE A 620 10.17 53.13 -16.03
C ILE A 620 10.08 53.27 -17.54
N ASN A 621 10.31 54.49 -18.04
CA ASN A 621 10.22 54.84 -19.47
C ASN A 621 8.90 54.41 -20.15
N GLU A 622 7.81 54.25 -19.39
CA GLU A 622 6.50 53.73 -19.83
C GLU A 622 6.50 52.25 -20.29
N ASN A 623 7.66 51.61 -20.38
CA ASN A 623 7.83 50.23 -20.86
C ASN A 623 7.98 49.20 -19.72
N ILE A 624 8.19 49.62 -18.48
CA ILE A 624 8.32 48.69 -17.35
C ILE A 624 7.36 49.12 -16.28
N GLN A 625 6.61 48.17 -15.72
CA GLN A 625 5.72 48.35 -14.59
C GLN A 625 6.25 47.53 -13.42
N ILE A 626 6.55 48.16 -12.29
CA ILE A 626 6.88 47.47 -11.05
C ILE A 626 5.68 47.63 -10.13
N GLN A 627 4.99 46.54 -9.80
CA GLN A 627 3.83 46.57 -8.90
C GLN A 627 4.28 46.62 -7.44
N ASP A 628 3.39 47.07 -6.55
CA ASP A 628 3.60 47.13 -5.09
C ASP A 628 4.92 47.80 -4.65
N PHE A 629 5.38 48.81 -5.41
CA PHE A 629 6.66 49.47 -5.18
C PHE A 629 6.71 50.21 -3.84
N ILE A 630 7.48 49.69 -2.87
CA ILE A 630 7.72 50.33 -1.58
C ILE A 630 8.99 51.20 -1.67
N ARG A 631 8.93 52.43 -1.14
CA ARG A 631 10.02 53.42 -1.20
C ARG A 631 11.35 52.99 -0.53
N GLY A 632 11.40 51.82 0.12
CA GLY A 632 12.58 51.23 0.77
C GLY A 632 13.60 50.65 -0.21
N ASP A 633 13.15 50.35 -1.42
CA ASP A 633 13.69 49.27 -2.23
C ASP A 633 14.64 49.80 -3.31
N LEU A 634 14.36 51.05 -3.73
CA LEU A 634 15.28 51.93 -4.45
C LEU A 634 16.00 52.91 -3.50
N LEU A 635 16.25 52.59 -2.22
CA LEU A 635 16.93 53.53 -1.29
C LEU A 635 18.38 53.87 -1.69
N ALA A 636 19.01 53.10 -2.57
CA ALA A 636 20.27 53.49 -3.20
C ALA A 636 20.11 54.43 -4.42
N LEU A 637 18.90 54.56 -4.95
CA LEU A 637 18.66 55.07 -6.30
C LEU A 637 17.78 56.33 -6.32
N LEU A 638 16.71 56.45 -5.53
CA LEU A 638 15.90 57.68 -5.48
C LEU A 638 16.21 58.45 -4.18
N PRO A 639 16.95 59.57 -4.23
CA PRO A 639 17.34 60.28 -3.00
C PRO A 639 16.10 60.71 -2.22
N LYS A 640 16.09 60.40 -0.91
CA LYS A 640 15.21 61.06 0.07
C LYS A 640 15.37 62.56 -0.15
N SER A 641 14.27 63.21 -0.51
CA SER A 641 14.20 64.66 -0.69
C SER A 641 15.02 65.43 0.34
N LEU A 642 15.75 66.46 -0.11
CA LEU A 642 16.06 67.61 0.75
C LEU A 642 14.79 68.43 0.98
#